data_AF-A0A9P5MMZ5-F1
#
_entry.id   AF-A0A9P5MMZ5-F1
#
_cell.length_a   1.000
_cell.length_b   1.000
_cell.length_c   1.000
_cell.angle_alpha   90.00
_cell.angle_beta   90.00
_cell.angle_gamma   90.00
#
_symmetry.space_group_name_H-M   'P 1'
#
loop_
_entity.id
_entity.type
_entity.pdbx_description
1 polymer ?
#
loop_
_entity_poly.entity_id
_entity_poly.type
_entity_poly.pdbx_seq_one_letter_code
_entity_poly.pdbx_strand_id
1 'polypeptide(L)'
;MSTVPREAASTKNEPLTNLLFDYPGADIILRSQDCYHFRVPKASIINSSLILSKLIQKNSDSPDDANPEASLPVVRLPESGEILHCLLTFIFLVTPLVPSTPEEIMELLFVAQKYQIGTALTHIRGSIARQNSLPTRLEPALHIYALAQKYGLRPEALQTARTILNYPMTIEDFGNKLDIMSGASLYELWKYHERVRAILSSDLTELRRTCAHGTITGVLCTELGSSHVPKWLDQYIESIGKTPSLFDYAELNIAMARHTKDTANQPDCECASISSHTIREFWGALAFVVDGSFKKAESALSLVRDQEDPQAQINSTTSPPETFDISDTNLIIRSSDLVDFRVHKPVLAMASPFFKDLLSLPQPSDSEIVDGLPVVQLPEGSELLNSLISILYPIDMVIPNSYEKVLYLLAACQKYEMASVQSLIRAEVSRGTSPGPKGAEAFRAYAIASTKGLIPEMENAARQTLEHPMTFEVLGEGLRLFEGWALCDLVDLRRRCGDNLVKCLDSFLQVQPPWPSSIWFGCPENAQYYSDKSGKRRQSQILPEWLSQLLSLSRNNLNLQKFTEPLDLHSRIRGEYLKALHTHLHCNFCMKVHAEEGLTFCVELENKLAWAGNKARGDRKSPCFDFSPFPESQELGGPLIVVSNVAAI
;
A
#
# COMPACT_ATOMS: atom_id res chain seq x y z
N MET A 1 -15.76 -31.39 54.51
CA MET A 1 -16.74 -31.50 53.42
C MET A 1 -16.15 -30.85 52.19
N SER A 2 -16.28 -31.53 51.07
CA SER A 2 -15.40 -31.47 49.89
C SER A 2 -15.39 -30.12 49.17
N THR A 3 -14.19 -29.60 48.94
CA THR A 3 -13.86 -28.56 47.96
C THR A 3 -13.67 -29.22 46.60
N VAL A 4 -14.59 -28.95 45.67
CA VAL A 4 -14.46 -29.37 44.26
C VAL A 4 -13.56 -28.35 43.54
N PRO A 5 -12.45 -28.76 42.90
CA PRO A 5 -11.61 -27.85 42.14
C PRO A 5 -12.29 -27.48 40.82
N ARG A 6 -12.17 -26.19 40.49
CA ARG A 6 -12.54 -25.57 39.23
C ARG A 6 -11.50 -26.01 38.18
N GLU A 7 -11.88 -26.90 37.28
CA GLU A 7 -11.00 -27.32 36.18
C GLU A 7 -10.68 -26.14 35.28
N ALA A 8 -9.38 -25.89 35.13
CA ALA A 8 -8.80 -24.86 34.32
C ALA A 8 -8.94 -25.23 32.83
N ALA A 9 -9.34 -24.25 32.02
CA ALA A 9 -9.24 -24.28 30.58
C ALA A 9 -7.77 -24.53 30.19
N SER A 10 -7.49 -25.73 29.67
CA SER A 10 -6.22 -26.08 29.05
C SER A 10 -6.35 -25.96 27.54
N THR A 11 -6.05 -24.77 27.01
CA THR A 11 -5.88 -24.51 25.59
C THR A 11 -4.43 -24.82 25.18
N LYS A 12 -4.22 -26.00 24.59
CA LYS A 12 -3.09 -26.29 23.70
C LYS A 12 -3.57 -27.17 22.56
N ASN A 13 -3.25 -26.74 21.34
CA ASN A 13 -3.44 -27.43 20.07
C ASN A 13 -3.10 -28.93 20.16
N GLU A 14 -4.11 -29.80 20.07
CA GLU A 14 -3.92 -31.08 19.39
C GLU A 14 -4.39 -30.88 17.95
N PRO A 15 -3.54 -31.13 16.92
CA PRO A 15 -4.06 -31.29 15.56
C PRO A 15 -5.10 -32.41 15.63
N LEU A 16 -6.21 -32.28 14.89
CA LEU A 16 -7.29 -33.27 14.84
C LEU A 16 -6.71 -34.64 14.45
N THR A 17 -6.25 -35.40 15.43
CA THR A 17 -5.31 -36.53 15.25
C THR A 17 -5.98 -37.75 14.65
N ASN A 18 -7.30 -37.65 14.39
CA ASN A 18 -8.08 -38.59 13.61
C ASN A 18 -9.16 -37.82 12.82
N LEU A 19 -8.79 -37.20 11.69
CA LEU A 19 -9.73 -36.68 10.67
C LEU A 19 -10.46 -37.84 9.96
N LEU A 20 -11.11 -38.72 10.72
CA LEU A 20 -11.84 -39.86 10.19
C LEU A 20 -13.31 -39.45 9.99
N PHE A 21 -13.74 -39.37 8.73
CA PHE A 21 -15.14 -39.20 8.36
C PHE A 21 -15.56 -40.44 7.55
N ASP A 22 -16.14 -41.43 8.23
CA ASP A 22 -16.65 -42.67 7.62
C ASP A 22 -18.18 -42.73 7.78
N TYR A 23 -18.89 -42.36 6.72
CA TYR A 23 -20.34 -42.28 6.72
C TYR A 23 -20.95 -43.64 6.30
N PRO A 24 -21.99 -44.14 6.99
CA PRO A 24 -22.60 -45.43 6.66
C PRO A 24 -23.20 -45.42 5.24
N GLY A 25 -22.87 -46.44 4.44
CA GLY A 25 -23.32 -46.53 3.05
C GLY A 25 -22.51 -45.70 2.06
N ALA A 26 -21.26 -45.39 2.38
CA ALA A 26 -20.34 -44.74 1.46
C ALA A 26 -20.09 -45.57 0.19
N ASP A 27 -20.23 -44.92 -0.96
CA ASP A 27 -20.02 -45.46 -2.31
C ASP A 27 -18.93 -44.69 -3.07
N ILE A 28 -18.27 -43.72 -2.42
CA ILE A 28 -17.14 -42.95 -2.95
C ILE A 28 -16.16 -42.54 -1.83
N ILE A 29 -14.89 -42.38 -2.17
CA ILE A 29 -13.84 -41.82 -1.30
C ILE A 29 -13.41 -40.45 -1.85
N LEU A 30 -13.50 -39.41 -1.04
CA LEU A 30 -12.86 -38.12 -1.31
C LEU A 30 -11.47 -38.13 -0.67
N ARG A 31 -10.43 -37.92 -1.48
CA ARG A 31 -9.03 -37.84 -1.02
C ARG A 31 -8.56 -36.39 -1.05
N SER A 32 -8.10 -35.89 0.09
CA SER A 32 -7.51 -34.54 0.22
C SER A 32 -6.10 -34.47 -0.37
N GLN A 33 -5.56 -33.25 -0.47
CA GLN A 33 -4.19 -33.00 -0.94
C GLN A 33 -3.13 -33.65 -0.05
N ASP A 34 -3.34 -33.60 1.27
CA ASP A 34 -2.54 -34.22 2.33
C ASP A 34 -2.90 -35.69 2.57
N CYS A 35 -3.60 -36.32 1.63
CA CYS A 35 -3.87 -37.76 1.55
C CYS A 35 -4.80 -38.36 2.62
N TYR A 36 -5.60 -37.55 3.31
CA TYR A 36 -6.72 -38.07 4.13
C TYR A 36 -7.85 -38.60 3.24
N HIS A 37 -8.51 -39.66 3.70
CA HIS A 37 -9.60 -40.32 2.99
C HIS A 37 -10.92 -40.14 3.74
N PHE A 38 -11.92 -39.59 3.05
CA PHE A 38 -13.27 -39.41 3.59
C PHE A 38 -14.23 -40.30 2.81
N ARG A 39 -14.88 -41.23 3.49
CA ARG A 39 -15.86 -42.17 2.92
C ARG A 39 -17.26 -41.57 3.04
N VAL A 40 -17.88 -41.27 1.91
CA VAL A 40 -19.15 -40.53 1.87
C VAL A 40 -20.12 -41.09 0.83
N PRO A 41 -21.43 -40.88 0.97
CA PRO A 41 -22.41 -41.14 -0.08
C PRO A 41 -22.32 -40.11 -1.21
N LYS A 42 -22.14 -40.59 -2.44
CA LYS A 42 -22.09 -39.84 -3.69
C LYS A 42 -23.37 -39.02 -3.91
N ALA A 43 -24.53 -39.58 -3.57
CA ALA A 43 -25.81 -38.89 -3.69
C ALA A 43 -25.85 -37.57 -2.89
N SER A 44 -25.34 -37.57 -1.65
CA SER A 44 -25.32 -36.38 -0.78
C SER A 44 -24.40 -35.30 -1.33
N ILE A 45 -23.23 -35.68 -1.88
CA ILE A 45 -22.29 -34.74 -2.48
C ILE A 45 -22.86 -34.14 -3.78
N ILE A 46 -23.45 -34.97 -4.65
CA ILE A 46 -24.06 -34.53 -5.92
C ILE A 46 -25.21 -33.56 -5.66
N ASN A 47 -26.06 -33.84 -4.67
CA ASN A 47 -27.18 -32.98 -4.31
C ASN A 47 -26.72 -31.65 -3.70
N SER A 48 -25.53 -31.62 -3.10
CA SER A 48 -24.97 -30.43 -2.43
C SER A 48 -24.13 -29.55 -3.36
N SER A 49 -23.57 -30.11 -4.45
CA SER A 49 -22.68 -29.39 -5.36
C SER A 49 -22.74 -29.93 -6.80
N LEU A 50 -23.12 -29.07 -7.73
CA LEU A 50 -23.04 -29.36 -9.17
C LEU A 50 -21.60 -29.46 -9.68
N ILE A 51 -20.65 -28.77 -9.04
CA ILE A 51 -19.23 -28.79 -9.43
C ILE A 51 -18.59 -30.11 -9.01
N LEU A 52 -18.80 -30.54 -7.76
CA LEU A 52 -18.32 -31.83 -7.31
C LEU A 52 -18.97 -32.97 -8.11
N SER A 53 -20.25 -32.85 -8.47
CA SER A 53 -20.91 -33.80 -9.38
C SER A 53 -20.17 -33.97 -10.71
N LYS A 54 -19.78 -32.87 -11.37
CA LYS A 54 -18.99 -32.92 -12.62
C LYS A 54 -17.60 -33.51 -12.41
N LEU A 55 -16.93 -33.19 -11.30
CA LEU A 55 -15.60 -33.73 -10.98
C LEU A 55 -15.65 -35.25 -10.74
N ILE A 56 -16.70 -35.73 -10.07
CA ILE A 56 -16.94 -37.15 -9.84
C ILE A 56 -17.21 -37.88 -11.16
N GLN A 57 -17.99 -37.28 -12.07
CA GLN A 57 -18.26 -37.85 -13.41
C GLN A 57 -17.01 -37.90 -14.28
N LYS A 58 -16.18 -36.85 -14.29
CA LYS A 58 -14.94 -36.82 -15.08
C LYS A 58 -13.92 -37.88 -14.63
N ASN A 59 -13.86 -38.17 -13.33
CA ASN A 59 -12.95 -39.17 -12.77
C ASN A 59 -13.49 -40.61 -12.90
N SER A 60 -14.77 -40.81 -13.20
CA SER A 60 -15.28 -42.15 -13.55
C SER A 60 -14.93 -42.60 -14.97
N ASP A 61 -14.44 -41.69 -15.82
CA ASP A 61 -14.10 -41.96 -17.23
C ASP A 61 -12.61 -42.33 -17.45
N SER A 62 -11.77 -42.37 -16.39
CA SER A 62 -10.39 -42.87 -16.47
C SER A 62 -10.29 -44.31 -15.95
N PRO A 63 -10.02 -45.31 -16.80
CA PRO A 63 -9.80 -46.68 -16.35
C PRO A 63 -8.37 -46.80 -15.82
N ASP A 64 -8.20 -46.84 -14.50
CA ASP A 64 -6.97 -47.39 -13.92
C ASP A 64 -7.15 -48.91 -13.83
N ASP A 65 -6.51 -49.61 -14.78
CA ASP A 65 -6.31 -51.05 -14.77
C ASP A 65 -5.48 -51.45 -13.54
N ALA A 66 -6.14 -51.79 -12.42
CA ALA A 66 -5.70 -52.85 -11.50
C ALA A 66 -6.70 -53.08 -10.35
N ASN A 67 -7.32 -54.26 -10.38
CA ASN A 67 -7.95 -55.02 -9.28
C ASN A 67 -9.46 -54.79 -8.98
N PRO A 68 -10.35 -55.75 -9.32
CA PRO A 68 -11.82 -55.63 -9.16
C PRO A 68 -12.39 -55.93 -7.76
N GLU A 69 -11.57 -56.19 -6.73
CA GLU A 69 -12.08 -56.50 -5.39
C GLU A 69 -11.87 -55.35 -4.39
N ALA A 70 -12.97 -54.67 -4.07
CA ALA A 70 -13.21 -53.90 -2.84
C ALA A 70 -12.50 -52.54 -2.61
N SER A 71 -12.23 -51.73 -3.64
CA SER A 71 -11.91 -50.31 -3.43
C SER A 71 -12.97 -49.38 -4.05
N LEU A 72 -13.64 -48.60 -3.21
CA LEU A 72 -14.55 -47.54 -3.64
C LEU A 72 -13.84 -46.55 -4.60
N PRO A 73 -14.55 -45.93 -5.56
CA PRO A 73 -13.97 -44.93 -6.45
C PRO A 73 -13.38 -43.76 -5.66
N VAL A 74 -12.16 -43.34 -6.00
CA VAL A 74 -11.43 -42.28 -5.29
C VAL A 74 -11.39 -41.00 -6.12
N VAL A 75 -11.87 -39.90 -5.57
CA VAL A 75 -11.81 -38.56 -6.18
C VAL A 75 -10.83 -37.69 -5.39
N ARG A 76 -9.80 -37.19 -6.07
CA ARG A 76 -8.79 -36.32 -5.48
C ARG A 76 -9.25 -34.86 -5.53
N LEU A 77 -9.18 -34.20 -4.38
CA LEU A 77 -9.51 -32.79 -4.20
C LEU A 77 -8.26 -32.03 -3.76
N PRO A 78 -8.05 -30.79 -4.24
CA PRO A 78 -6.84 -30.01 -3.96
C PRO A 78 -6.82 -29.38 -2.55
N GLU A 79 -7.88 -29.51 -1.76
CA GLU A 79 -7.98 -28.94 -0.41
C GLU A 79 -7.33 -29.84 0.66
N SER A 80 -6.94 -29.23 1.78
CA SER A 80 -6.44 -29.95 2.96
C SER A 80 -7.51 -30.82 3.61
N GLY A 81 -7.08 -31.85 4.34
CA GLY A 81 -7.98 -32.75 5.05
C GLY A 81 -8.84 -32.02 6.08
N GLU A 82 -8.27 -31.03 6.78
CA GLU A 82 -8.98 -30.26 7.80
C GLU A 82 -10.14 -29.44 7.21
N ILE A 83 -9.89 -28.71 6.12
CA ILE A 83 -10.93 -27.89 5.47
C ILE A 83 -12.02 -28.76 4.87
N LEU A 84 -11.66 -29.89 4.24
CA LEU A 84 -12.64 -30.85 3.74
C LEU A 84 -13.45 -31.47 4.86
N HIS A 85 -12.82 -31.86 5.98
CA HIS A 85 -13.52 -32.39 7.14
C HIS A 85 -14.54 -31.39 7.68
N CYS A 86 -14.13 -30.14 7.90
CA CYS A 86 -15.04 -29.06 8.31
C CYS A 86 -16.20 -28.91 7.33
N LEU A 87 -15.94 -28.82 6.02
CA LEU A 87 -16.98 -28.69 5.00
C LEU A 87 -17.98 -29.86 5.04
N LEU A 88 -17.48 -31.08 5.20
CA LEU A 88 -18.31 -32.29 5.27
C LEU A 88 -19.24 -32.28 6.49
N THR A 89 -18.81 -31.73 7.64
CA THR A 89 -19.71 -31.59 8.81
C THR A 89 -20.94 -30.75 8.50
N PHE A 90 -20.81 -29.72 7.66
CA PHE A 90 -21.93 -28.89 7.20
C PHE A 90 -22.78 -29.57 6.12
N ILE A 91 -22.19 -30.36 5.22
CA ILE A 91 -22.93 -31.07 4.16
C ILE A 91 -23.81 -32.18 4.76
N PHE A 92 -23.25 -32.94 5.70
CA PHE A 92 -23.92 -34.09 6.31
C PHE A 92 -24.69 -33.72 7.58
N LEU A 93 -24.72 -32.43 7.95
CA LEU A 93 -25.41 -31.90 9.13
C LEU A 93 -25.00 -32.61 10.44
N VAL A 94 -23.72 -32.96 10.53
CA VAL A 94 -23.09 -33.42 11.77
C VAL A 94 -22.73 -32.18 12.61
N THR A 95 -22.32 -32.35 13.87
CA THR A 95 -21.88 -31.23 14.73
C THR A 95 -20.96 -30.28 13.96
N PRO A 96 -21.38 -29.02 13.72
CA PRO A 96 -20.68 -28.12 12.82
C PRO A 96 -19.34 -27.71 13.43
N LEU A 97 -18.26 -28.06 12.75
CA LEU A 97 -16.90 -27.68 13.12
C LEU A 97 -16.47 -26.49 12.30
N VAL A 98 -16.33 -25.34 12.96
CA VAL A 98 -15.73 -24.14 12.37
C VAL A 98 -14.26 -24.11 12.80
N PRO A 99 -13.32 -23.85 11.88
CA PRO A 99 -11.92 -23.66 12.23
C PRO A 99 -11.71 -22.50 13.22
N SER A 100 -10.59 -22.50 13.91
CA SER A 100 -10.32 -21.51 14.97
C SER A 100 -9.62 -20.25 14.45
N THR A 101 -8.96 -20.34 13.30
CA THR A 101 -8.16 -19.24 12.75
C THR A 101 -8.91 -18.51 11.63
N PRO A 102 -8.71 -17.18 11.46
CA PRO A 102 -9.36 -16.43 10.39
C PRO A 102 -8.94 -16.92 8.98
N GLU A 103 -7.72 -17.44 8.82
CA GLU A 103 -7.22 -18.01 7.58
C GLU A 103 -8.02 -19.24 7.16
N GLU A 104 -8.14 -20.22 8.04
CA GLU A 104 -8.89 -21.46 7.80
C GLU A 104 -10.39 -21.17 7.64
N ILE A 105 -10.93 -20.19 8.37
CA ILE A 105 -12.33 -19.77 8.22
C ILE A 105 -12.58 -19.21 6.81
N MET A 106 -11.71 -18.32 6.35
CA MET A 106 -11.82 -17.72 5.01
C MET A 106 -11.60 -18.78 3.92
N GLU A 107 -10.66 -19.71 4.13
CA GLU A 107 -10.45 -20.84 3.23
C GLU A 107 -11.68 -21.76 3.17
N LEU A 108 -12.31 -22.08 4.31
CA LEU A 108 -13.53 -22.88 4.35
C LEU A 108 -14.68 -22.20 3.59
N LEU A 109 -14.85 -20.89 3.75
CA LEU A 109 -15.83 -20.10 2.99
C LEU A 109 -15.51 -20.11 1.49
N PHE A 110 -14.23 -19.94 1.14
CA PHE A 110 -13.76 -20.01 -0.24
C PHE A 110 -14.06 -21.37 -0.87
N VAL A 111 -13.75 -22.47 -0.20
CA VAL A 111 -13.98 -23.83 -0.70
C VAL A 111 -15.48 -24.10 -0.86
N ALA A 112 -16.31 -23.69 0.09
CA ALA A 112 -17.76 -23.80 -0.02
C ALA A 112 -18.32 -22.97 -1.20
N GLN A 113 -17.75 -21.79 -1.48
CA GLN A 113 -18.07 -20.97 -2.65
C GLN A 113 -17.57 -21.58 -3.96
N LYS A 114 -16.32 -22.05 -3.99
CA LYS A 114 -15.68 -22.73 -5.12
C LYS A 114 -16.49 -23.94 -5.57
N TYR A 115 -17.04 -24.70 -4.62
CA TYR A 115 -17.91 -25.84 -4.90
C TYR A 115 -19.41 -25.48 -4.97
N GLN A 116 -19.78 -24.20 -4.88
CA GLN A 116 -21.16 -23.71 -4.95
C GLN A 116 -22.13 -24.40 -3.97
N ILE A 117 -21.68 -24.66 -2.73
CA ILE A 117 -22.47 -25.32 -1.69
C ILE A 117 -23.23 -24.25 -0.88
N GLY A 118 -24.32 -23.73 -1.45
CA GLY A 118 -25.04 -22.57 -0.92
C GLY A 118 -25.63 -22.75 0.49
N THR A 119 -26.13 -23.94 0.80
CA THR A 119 -26.64 -24.28 2.15
C THR A 119 -25.51 -24.23 3.17
N ALA A 120 -24.39 -24.91 2.90
CA ALA A 120 -23.21 -24.90 3.76
C ALA A 120 -22.68 -23.47 3.96
N LEU A 121 -22.55 -22.66 2.90
CA LEU A 121 -22.14 -21.25 3.01
C LEU A 121 -22.99 -20.46 4.00
N THR A 122 -24.31 -20.61 3.93
CA THR A 122 -25.25 -19.92 4.84
C THR A 122 -25.07 -20.38 6.28
N HIS A 123 -24.92 -21.68 6.50
CA HIS A 123 -24.72 -22.26 7.83
C HIS A 123 -23.34 -21.94 8.42
N ILE A 124 -22.30 -21.92 7.61
CA ILE A 124 -20.94 -21.52 8.00
C ILE A 124 -20.96 -20.05 8.44
N ARG A 125 -21.49 -19.14 7.61
CA ARG A 125 -21.65 -17.71 7.96
C ARG A 125 -22.45 -17.50 9.25
N GLY A 126 -23.57 -18.20 9.40
CA GLY A 126 -24.38 -18.14 10.62
C GLY A 126 -23.66 -18.68 11.86
N SER A 127 -22.77 -19.66 11.70
CA SER A 127 -21.98 -20.22 12.79
C SER A 127 -20.82 -19.27 13.17
N ILE A 128 -20.13 -18.71 12.18
CA ILE A 128 -19.11 -17.67 12.38
C ILE A 128 -19.74 -16.47 13.09
N ALA A 129 -20.88 -15.95 12.65
CA ALA A 129 -21.53 -14.79 13.27
C ALA A 129 -21.92 -15.01 14.76
N ARG A 130 -22.16 -16.27 15.17
CA ARG A 130 -22.45 -16.62 16.56
C ARG A 130 -21.20 -16.81 17.41
N GLN A 131 -20.13 -17.35 16.82
CA GLN A 131 -18.91 -17.74 17.54
C GLN A 131 -17.85 -16.64 17.55
N ASN A 132 -17.77 -15.85 16.47
CA ASN A 132 -16.77 -14.82 16.25
C ASN A 132 -17.47 -13.48 15.97
N SER A 133 -17.47 -12.58 16.94
CA SER A 133 -17.88 -11.20 16.72
C SER A 133 -16.96 -10.53 15.69
N LEU A 134 -17.50 -9.59 14.92
CA LEU A 134 -16.73 -8.69 14.04
C LEU A 134 -15.44 -8.21 14.71
N PRO A 135 -14.30 -8.19 13.99
CA PRO A 135 -13.03 -7.74 14.56
C PRO A 135 -13.18 -6.29 15.03
N THR A 136 -13.06 -6.06 16.34
CA THR A 136 -13.16 -4.70 16.89
C THR A 136 -11.88 -3.91 16.69
N ARG A 137 -10.75 -4.56 16.39
CA ARG A 137 -9.42 -3.97 16.21
C ARG A 137 -9.05 -3.88 14.72
N LEU A 138 -8.25 -2.87 14.37
CA LEU A 138 -7.84 -2.60 13.00
C LEU A 138 -7.04 -3.75 12.34
N GLU A 139 -6.05 -4.34 13.03
CA GLU A 139 -5.20 -5.38 12.41
C GLU A 139 -5.94 -6.64 11.99
N PRO A 140 -6.73 -7.30 12.86
CA PRO A 140 -7.53 -8.45 12.45
C PRO A 140 -8.51 -8.10 11.32
N ALA A 141 -9.06 -6.87 11.32
CA ALA A 141 -9.92 -6.42 10.24
C ALA A 141 -9.16 -6.30 8.91
N LEU A 142 -7.96 -5.72 8.90
CA LEU A 142 -7.15 -5.64 7.67
C LEU A 142 -6.77 -7.02 7.13
N HIS A 143 -6.40 -7.93 8.03
CA HIS A 143 -6.06 -9.30 7.67
C HIS A 143 -7.23 -10.05 7.06
N ILE A 144 -8.39 -10.00 7.70
CA ILE A 144 -9.63 -10.61 7.19
C ILE A 144 -10.00 -9.98 5.84
N TYR A 145 -9.89 -8.66 5.70
CA TYR A 145 -10.17 -7.98 4.43
C TYR A 145 -9.22 -8.43 3.32
N ALA A 146 -7.92 -8.57 3.61
CA ALA A 146 -6.92 -9.04 2.65
C ALA A 146 -7.21 -10.47 2.19
N LEU A 147 -7.54 -11.37 3.12
CA LEU A 147 -7.94 -12.75 2.81
C LEU A 147 -9.25 -12.79 2.00
N ALA A 148 -10.23 -11.98 2.38
CA ALA A 148 -11.51 -11.91 1.67
C ALA A 148 -11.35 -11.38 0.23
N GLN A 149 -10.46 -10.41 0.02
CA GLN A 149 -10.08 -9.96 -1.33
C GLN A 149 -9.41 -11.09 -2.12
N LYS A 150 -8.38 -11.74 -1.53
CA LYS A 150 -7.65 -12.86 -2.15
C LYS A 150 -8.57 -14.00 -2.57
N TYR A 151 -9.55 -14.36 -1.73
CA TYR A 151 -10.48 -15.46 -2.01
C TYR A 151 -11.75 -15.03 -2.76
N GLY A 152 -11.91 -13.75 -3.09
CA GLY A 152 -13.10 -13.24 -3.77
C GLY A 152 -14.40 -13.37 -2.93
N LEU A 153 -14.29 -13.24 -1.61
CA LEU A 153 -15.38 -13.33 -0.64
C LEU A 153 -15.99 -11.93 -0.43
N ARG A 154 -16.87 -11.52 -1.36
CA ARG A 154 -17.47 -10.16 -1.37
C ARG A 154 -18.19 -9.77 -0.07
N PRO A 155 -19.08 -10.61 0.51
CA PRO A 155 -19.81 -10.24 1.73
C PRO A 155 -18.87 -9.96 2.90
N GLU A 156 -17.87 -10.80 3.08
CA GLU A 156 -16.87 -10.70 4.13
C GLU A 156 -16.00 -9.45 3.91
N ALA A 157 -15.52 -9.21 2.69
CA ALA A 157 -14.75 -8.01 2.35
C ALA A 157 -15.54 -6.71 2.63
N LEU A 158 -16.82 -6.65 2.27
CA LEU A 158 -17.68 -5.49 2.54
C LEU A 158 -17.90 -5.27 4.03
N GLN A 159 -18.20 -6.35 4.76
CA GLN A 159 -18.45 -6.28 6.19
C GLN A 159 -17.20 -5.76 6.93
N THR A 160 -16.03 -6.24 6.55
CA THR A 160 -14.78 -5.81 7.17
C THR A 160 -14.35 -4.41 6.73
N ALA A 161 -14.55 -4.05 5.46
CA ALA A 161 -14.33 -2.67 4.99
C ALA A 161 -15.18 -1.66 5.77
N ARG A 162 -16.44 -2.01 6.07
CA ARG A 162 -17.30 -1.20 6.95
C ARG A 162 -16.72 -1.04 8.34
N THR A 163 -16.16 -2.10 8.92
CA THR A 163 -15.52 -2.01 10.23
C THR A 163 -14.28 -1.11 10.20
N ILE A 164 -13.52 -1.15 9.10
CA ILE A 164 -12.32 -0.32 8.93
C ILE A 164 -12.68 1.17 8.78
N LEU A 165 -13.89 1.55 8.34
CA LEU A 165 -14.37 2.95 8.30
C LEU A 165 -14.31 3.65 9.67
N ASN A 166 -14.31 2.88 10.76
CA ASN A 166 -14.18 3.43 12.11
C ASN A 166 -12.76 3.93 12.45
N TYR A 167 -11.80 3.69 11.57
CA TYR A 167 -10.39 4.02 11.73
C TYR A 167 -9.94 5.08 10.71
N PRO A 168 -8.94 5.92 11.06
CA PRO A 168 -8.36 6.86 10.12
C PRO A 168 -7.68 6.12 8.96
N MET A 169 -7.92 6.60 7.73
CA MET A 169 -7.29 6.09 6.52
C MET A 169 -6.08 6.93 6.15
N THR A 170 -4.97 6.76 6.85
CA THR A 170 -3.69 7.34 6.45
C THR A 170 -2.63 6.25 6.29
N ILE A 171 -1.75 6.38 5.30
CA ILE A 171 -0.67 5.40 5.04
C ILE A 171 0.22 5.21 6.28
N GLU A 172 0.40 6.27 7.06
CA GLU A 172 1.15 6.25 8.33
C GLU A 172 0.47 5.37 9.39
N ASP A 173 -0.84 5.52 9.60
CA ASP A 173 -1.60 4.77 10.62
C ASP A 173 -1.59 3.25 10.36
N PHE A 174 -1.48 2.87 9.09
CA PHE A 174 -1.28 1.47 8.71
C PHE A 174 0.13 0.98 9.05
N GLY A 175 1.17 1.79 8.80
CA GLY A 175 2.53 1.48 9.21
C GLY A 175 3.00 0.10 8.74
N ASN A 176 3.45 -0.73 9.70
CA ASN A 176 3.90 -2.11 9.46
C ASN A 176 2.78 -3.10 9.08
N LYS A 177 1.51 -2.69 9.19
CA LYS A 177 0.33 -3.52 8.89
C LYS A 177 0.04 -3.58 7.39
N LEU A 178 0.71 -2.74 6.58
CA LEU A 178 0.55 -2.75 5.13
C LEU A 178 1.11 -4.05 4.49
N ASP A 179 2.02 -4.75 5.17
CA ASP A 179 2.58 -6.02 4.69
C ASP A 179 1.50 -7.11 4.54
N ILE A 180 0.43 -6.99 5.32
CA ILE A 180 -0.68 -7.94 5.36
C ILE A 180 -1.50 -7.91 4.06
N MET A 181 -1.45 -6.82 3.29
CA MET A 181 -2.32 -6.64 2.12
C MET A 181 -1.57 -6.13 0.89
N SER A 182 -2.02 -6.55 -0.29
CA SER A 182 -1.53 -5.97 -1.56
C SER A 182 -1.96 -4.51 -1.68
N GLY A 183 -1.15 -3.72 -2.40
CA GLY A 183 -1.50 -2.33 -2.72
C GLY A 183 -2.79 -2.23 -3.54
N ALA A 184 -3.11 -3.23 -4.36
CA ALA A 184 -4.40 -3.33 -5.06
C ALA A 184 -5.59 -3.45 -4.09
N SER A 185 -5.51 -4.32 -3.10
CA SER A 185 -6.55 -4.45 -2.07
C SER A 185 -6.69 -3.17 -1.26
N LEU A 186 -5.57 -2.52 -0.92
CA LEU A 186 -5.58 -1.26 -0.18
C LEU A 186 -6.19 -0.12 -0.99
N TYR A 187 -5.94 -0.08 -2.30
CA TYR A 187 -6.57 0.88 -3.21
C TYR A 187 -8.09 0.73 -3.23
N GLU A 188 -8.60 -0.50 -3.34
CA GLU A 188 -10.05 -0.75 -3.31
C GLU A 188 -10.68 -0.34 -1.98
N LEU A 189 -9.99 -0.60 -0.87
CA LEU A 189 -10.43 -0.14 0.45
C LEU A 189 -10.48 1.39 0.54
N TRP A 190 -9.42 2.08 0.12
CA TRP A 190 -9.38 3.54 0.11
C TRP A 190 -10.48 4.13 -0.79
N LYS A 191 -10.66 3.60 -2.01
CA LYS A 191 -11.73 4.04 -2.92
C LYS A 191 -13.12 3.79 -2.35
N TYR A 192 -13.32 2.68 -1.65
CA TYR A 192 -14.57 2.45 -0.93
C TYR A 192 -14.81 3.51 0.15
N HIS A 193 -13.81 3.84 0.97
CA HIS A 193 -13.92 4.88 1.99
C HIS A 193 -14.20 6.27 1.40
N GLU A 194 -13.53 6.63 0.31
CA GLU A 194 -13.74 7.90 -0.40
C GLU A 194 -15.18 8.01 -0.91
N ARG A 195 -15.70 6.94 -1.53
CA ARG A 195 -17.08 6.90 -2.04
C ARG A 195 -18.11 6.94 -0.92
N VAL A 196 -17.88 6.19 0.16
CA VAL A 196 -18.74 6.25 1.36
C VAL A 196 -18.80 7.69 1.86
N ARG A 197 -17.66 8.36 2.02
CA ARG A 197 -17.61 9.75 2.47
C ARG A 197 -18.37 10.69 1.53
N ALA A 198 -18.19 10.56 0.21
CA ALA A 198 -18.86 11.40 -0.78
C ALA A 198 -20.39 11.20 -0.78
N ILE A 199 -20.86 9.95 -0.81
CA ILE A 199 -22.28 9.61 -0.81
C ILE A 199 -22.92 10.04 0.52
N LEU A 200 -22.27 9.72 1.64
CA LEU A 200 -22.74 10.07 2.97
C LEU A 200 -22.82 11.58 3.14
N SER A 201 -21.80 12.33 2.72
CA SER A 201 -21.84 13.79 2.79
C SER A 201 -23.01 14.37 1.97
N SER A 202 -23.28 13.83 0.78
CA SER A 202 -24.41 14.25 -0.05
C SER A 202 -25.76 13.91 0.61
N ASP A 203 -25.94 12.66 1.06
CA ASP A 203 -27.18 12.19 1.68
C ASP A 203 -27.47 12.93 3.00
N LEU A 204 -26.43 13.25 3.79
CA LEU A 204 -26.56 14.04 5.01
C LEU A 204 -26.88 15.52 4.74
N THR A 205 -26.39 16.10 3.65
CA THR A 205 -26.82 17.46 3.25
C THR A 205 -28.31 17.50 2.88
N GLU A 206 -28.82 16.45 2.24
CA GLU A 206 -30.24 16.32 1.93
C GLU A 206 -31.08 16.05 3.20
N LEU A 207 -30.56 15.25 4.14
CA LEU A 207 -31.17 15.07 5.45
C LEU A 207 -31.25 16.39 6.23
N ARG A 208 -30.18 17.22 6.22
CA ARG A 208 -30.19 18.55 6.85
C ARG A 208 -31.29 19.45 6.28
N ARG A 209 -31.45 19.44 4.96
CA ARG A 209 -32.52 20.18 4.25
C ARG A 209 -33.92 19.72 4.63
N THR A 210 -34.12 18.42 4.86
CA THR A 210 -35.44 17.84 5.19
C THR A 210 -35.76 17.88 6.69
N CYS A 211 -34.77 17.69 7.57
CA CYS A 211 -34.91 17.83 9.03
C CYS A 211 -35.32 19.25 9.44
N ALA A 212 -34.91 20.28 8.68
CA ALA A 212 -35.40 21.65 8.81
C ALA A 212 -36.94 21.78 8.74
N HIS A 213 -37.62 20.76 8.18
CA HIS A 213 -39.06 20.77 7.93
C HIS A 213 -39.84 19.68 8.68
N GLY A 214 -39.18 18.75 9.39
CA GLY A 214 -39.81 17.50 9.84
C GLY A 214 -39.65 17.16 11.33
N THR A 215 -38.48 16.66 11.74
CA THR A 215 -38.33 15.85 12.96
C THR A 215 -37.93 16.64 14.22
N ILE A 216 -37.29 17.79 14.06
CA ILE A 216 -36.88 18.70 15.15
C ILE A 216 -37.49 20.07 14.85
N THR A 217 -38.81 20.08 14.64
CA THR A 217 -39.57 21.32 14.45
C THR A 217 -39.98 21.85 15.82
N GLY A 218 -39.64 23.11 16.11
CA GLY A 218 -40.09 23.82 17.32
C GLY A 218 -39.13 23.82 18.52
N VAL A 219 -37.89 23.32 18.41
CA VAL A 219 -36.88 23.54 19.47
C VAL A 219 -36.31 24.94 19.32
N LEU A 220 -36.55 25.81 20.31
CA LEU A 220 -35.91 27.12 20.38
C LEU A 220 -34.44 26.95 20.77
N CYS A 221 -33.52 27.33 19.89
CA CYS A 221 -32.09 27.37 20.15
C CYS A 221 -31.56 28.74 19.76
N THR A 222 -30.74 29.33 20.63
CA THR A 222 -30.12 30.65 20.40
C THR A 222 -29.02 30.60 19.33
N GLU A 223 -28.43 29.43 19.09
CA GLU A 223 -27.43 29.19 18.06
C GLU A 223 -28.02 28.29 16.94
N LEU A 224 -28.63 28.92 15.93
CA LEU A 224 -29.14 28.21 14.75
C LEU A 224 -28.07 28.07 13.67
N GLY A 225 -28.00 26.89 13.07
CA GLY A 225 -27.23 26.62 11.85
C GLY A 225 -27.96 27.03 10.57
N SER A 226 -27.39 26.70 9.42
CA SER A 226 -27.86 27.11 8.08
C SER A 226 -29.27 26.62 7.69
N SER A 227 -29.86 25.72 8.48
CA SER A 227 -31.13 25.04 8.15
C SER A 227 -32.17 25.15 9.27
N HIS A 228 -32.10 26.16 10.15
CA HIS A 228 -32.95 26.29 11.35
C HIS A 228 -32.86 25.10 12.34
N VAL A 229 -31.79 24.31 12.22
CA VAL A 229 -31.42 23.22 13.14
C VAL A 229 -30.44 23.80 14.17
N PRO A 230 -30.45 23.35 15.44
CA PRO A 230 -29.43 23.73 16.42
C PRO A 230 -28.01 23.51 15.89
N LYS A 231 -27.13 24.49 16.04
CA LYS A 231 -25.77 24.49 15.48
C LYS A 231 -24.93 23.30 15.91
N TRP A 232 -25.10 22.82 17.15
CA TRP A 232 -24.41 21.63 17.65
C TRP A 232 -24.78 20.36 16.88
N LEU A 233 -26.06 20.22 16.51
CA LEU A 233 -26.56 19.08 15.76
C LEU A 233 -26.15 19.17 14.30
N ASP A 234 -26.18 20.38 13.74
CA ASP A 234 -25.70 20.66 12.39
C ASP A 234 -24.20 20.30 12.25
N GLN A 235 -23.39 20.70 13.23
CA GLN A 235 -21.97 20.34 13.33
C GLN A 235 -21.74 18.84 13.51
N TYR A 236 -22.59 18.16 14.29
CA TYR A 236 -22.52 16.70 14.44
C TYR A 236 -22.86 15.97 13.13
N ILE A 237 -23.90 16.38 12.43
CA ILE A 237 -24.25 15.79 11.12
C ILE A 237 -23.13 16.04 10.10
N GLU A 238 -22.56 17.26 10.07
CA GLU A 238 -21.42 17.57 9.20
C GLU A 238 -20.16 16.77 9.57
N SER A 239 -19.91 16.53 10.86
CA SER A 239 -18.75 15.77 11.30
C SER A 239 -18.83 14.30 10.91
N ILE A 240 -20.03 13.68 10.91
CA ILE A 240 -20.24 12.33 10.38
C ILE A 240 -19.88 12.25 8.89
N GLY A 241 -20.28 13.26 8.10
CA GLY A 241 -19.96 13.32 6.67
C GLY A 241 -18.46 13.39 6.39
N LYS A 242 -17.67 14.02 7.27
CA LYS A 242 -16.21 14.09 7.18
C LYS A 242 -15.54 12.83 7.72
N THR A 243 -16.03 12.36 8.86
CA THR A 243 -15.47 11.27 9.65
C THR A 243 -16.60 10.30 10.03
N PRO A 244 -16.87 9.27 9.21
CA PRO A 244 -17.96 8.33 9.44
C PRO A 244 -17.90 7.60 10.79
N SER A 245 -16.70 7.48 11.39
CA SER A 245 -16.51 6.88 12.72
C SER A 245 -17.22 7.63 13.86
N LEU A 246 -17.61 8.89 13.65
CA LEU A 246 -18.37 9.70 14.61
C LEU A 246 -19.87 9.36 14.64
N PHE A 247 -20.33 8.46 13.75
CA PHE A 247 -21.70 7.95 13.77
C PHE A 247 -21.89 6.96 14.94
N ASP A 248 -21.98 7.51 16.14
CA ASP A 248 -22.23 6.79 17.38
C ASP A 248 -23.28 7.53 18.23
N TYR A 249 -24.21 6.78 18.83
CA TYR A 249 -25.29 7.35 19.63
C TYR A 249 -24.77 8.07 20.89
N ALA A 250 -23.67 7.60 21.47
CA ALA A 250 -23.02 8.27 22.59
C ALA A 250 -22.38 9.59 22.16
N GLU A 251 -21.77 9.67 20.97
CA GLU A 251 -21.21 10.92 20.43
C GLU A 251 -22.28 11.98 20.20
N LEU A 252 -23.47 11.58 19.71
CA LEU A 252 -24.63 12.48 19.61
C LEU A 252 -25.02 13.05 21.00
N ASN A 253 -25.10 12.19 22.02
CA ASN A 253 -25.44 12.60 23.38
C ASN A 253 -24.35 13.50 24.00
N ILE A 254 -23.07 13.22 23.72
CA ILE A 254 -21.95 14.07 24.17
C ILE A 254 -22.02 15.45 23.50
N ALA A 255 -22.30 15.52 22.20
CA ALA A 255 -22.45 16.79 21.49
C ALA A 255 -23.59 17.63 22.08
N MET A 256 -24.74 17.00 22.37
CA MET A 256 -25.87 17.64 23.03
C MET A 256 -25.52 18.14 24.44
N ALA A 257 -24.89 17.30 25.26
CA ALA A 257 -24.49 17.66 26.63
C ALA A 257 -23.46 18.80 26.68
N ARG A 258 -22.55 18.87 25.70
CA ARG A 258 -21.60 19.98 25.56
C ARG A 258 -22.33 21.29 25.28
N HIS A 259 -23.28 21.28 24.35
CA HIS A 259 -24.07 22.46 24.01
C HIS A 259 -24.93 22.96 25.18
N THR A 260 -25.60 22.07 25.92
CA THR A 260 -26.42 22.47 27.07
C THR A 260 -25.59 23.02 28.22
N LYS A 261 -24.35 22.57 28.39
CA LYS A 261 -23.41 23.13 29.35
C LYS A 261 -22.99 24.56 28.97
N ASP A 262 -22.70 24.78 27.69
CA ASP A 262 -22.25 26.09 27.19
C ASP A 262 -23.38 27.13 27.19
N THR A 263 -24.63 26.69 27.07
CA THR A 263 -25.84 27.53 27.04
C THR A 263 -26.62 27.54 28.37
N ALA A 264 -26.08 26.95 29.44
CA ALA A 264 -26.76 26.79 30.74
C ALA A 264 -27.25 28.10 31.40
N ASN A 265 -26.72 29.26 30.98
CA ASN A 265 -27.10 30.58 31.48
C ASN A 265 -28.01 31.38 30.52
N GLN A 266 -28.44 30.79 29.39
CA GLN A 266 -29.33 31.44 28.42
C GLN A 266 -30.77 30.90 28.56
N PRO A 267 -31.77 31.75 28.90
CA PRO A 267 -33.14 31.30 29.12
C PRO A 267 -33.91 30.92 27.84
N ASP A 268 -33.39 31.28 26.67
CA ASP A 268 -34.09 31.10 25.37
C ASP A 268 -33.71 29.80 24.64
N CYS A 269 -32.92 28.91 25.25
CA CYS A 269 -32.50 27.63 24.65
C CYS A 269 -33.23 26.43 25.29
N GLU A 270 -34.06 25.74 24.52
CA GLU A 270 -34.85 24.57 24.93
C GLU A 270 -34.20 23.23 24.54
N CYS A 271 -32.94 23.24 24.06
CA CYS A 271 -32.24 22.01 23.63
C CYS A 271 -32.07 20.97 24.74
N ALA A 272 -32.07 21.38 26.02
CA ALA A 272 -32.04 20.46 27.16
C ALA A 272 -33.38 19.74 27.39
N SER A 273 -34.48 20.27 26.85
CA SER A 273 -35.85 19.78 27.03
C SER A 273 -36.30 18.82 25.91
N ILE A 274 -35.43 18.53 24.94
CA ILE A 274 -35.72 17.58 23.86
C ILE A 274 -35.99 16.20 24.47
N SER A 275 -37.15 15.62 24.13
CA SER A 275 -37.52 14.31 24.67
C SER A 275 -36.61 13.19 24.13
N SER A 276 -36.38 12.17 24.95
CA SER A 276 -35.65 10.97 24.52
C SER A 276 -36.32 10.25 23.35
N HIS A 277 -37.65 10.36 23.23
CA HIS A 277 -38.41 9.85 22.10
C HIS A 277 -38.03 10.55 20.79
N THR A 278 -38.04 11.89 20.79
CA THR A 278 -37.65 12.71 19.63
C THR A 278 -36.22 12.42 19.19
N ILE A 279 -35.29 12.26 20.13
CA ILE A 279 -33.89 11.89 19.84
C ILE A 279 -33.81 10.49 19.20
N ARG A 280 -34.61 9.52 19.67
CA ARG A 280 -34.64 8.17 19.10
C ARG A 280 -35.26 8.13 17.69
N GLU A 281 -36.31 8.90 17.45
CA GLU A 281 -36.91 9.02 16.11
C GLU A 281 -35.93 9.66 15.13
N PHE A 282 -35.29 10.76 15.54
CA PHE A 282 -34.23 11.38 14.76
C PHE A 282 -33.08 10.41 14.48
N TRP A 283 -32.61 9.69 15.51
CA TRP A 283 -31.55 8.69 15.35
C TRP A 283 -31.97 7.58 14.37
N GLY A 284 -33.22 7.11 14.42
CA GLY A 284 -33.74 6.12 13.47
C GLY A 284 -33.71 6.62 12.03
N ALA A 285 -34.11 7.88 11.80
CA ALA A 285 -34.04 8.51 10.48
C ALA A 285 -32.58 8.68 10.00
N LEU A 286 -31.69 9.17 10.88
CA LEU A 286 -30.27 9.32 10.58
C LEU A 286 -29.61 7.96 10.26
N ALA A 287 -29.87 6.93 11.08
CA ALA A 287 -29.36 5.59 10.87
C ALA A 287 -29.85 4.97 9.56
N PHE A 288 -31.11 5.21 9.19
CA PHE A 288 -31.65 4.76 7.90
C PHE A 288 -30.92 5.42 6.72
N VAL A 289 -30.66 6.73 6.80
CA VAL A 289 -29.90 7.44 5.77
C VAL A 289 -28.47 6.90 5.68
N VAL A 290 -27.77 6.77 6.82
CA VAL A 290 -26.39 6.26 6.88
C VAL A 290 -26.28 4.84 6.31
N ASP A 291 -27.17 3.92 6.71
CA ASP A 291 -27.21 2.55 6.18
C ASP A 291 -27.51 2.53 4.68
N GLY A 292 -28.43 3.40 4.22
CA GLY A 292 -28.72 3.63 2.81
C GLY A 292 -27.49 4.11 2.03
N SER A 293 -26.74 5.08 2.56
CA SER A 293 -25.50 5.58 1.96
C SER A 293 -24.44 4.48 1.84
N PHE A 294 -24.28 3.66 2.89
CA PHE A 294 -23.38 2.52 2.84
C PHE A 294 -23.79 1.53 1.76
N LYS A 295 -25.06 1.11 1.71
CA LYS A 295 -25.58 0.18 0.67
C LYS A 295 -25.36 0.70 -0.75
N LYS A 296 -25.55 2.00 -1.00
CA LYS A 296 -25.23 2.63 -2.29
C LYS A 296 -23.74 2.44 -2.64
N ALA A 297 -22.84 2.65 -1.68
CA ALA A 297 -21.39 2.50 -1.88
C ALA A 297 -20.94 1.03 -2.09
N GLU A 298 -21.60 0.04 -1.48
CA GLU A 298 -21.23 -1.38 -1.59
C GLU A 298 -21.31 -1.94 -3.02
N SER A 299 -22.20 -1.38 -3.84
CA SER A 299 -22.38 -1.78 -5.23
C SER A 299 -21.09 -1.64 -6.06
N ALA A 300 -20.22 -0.71 -5.67
CA ALA A 300 -19.03 -0.30 -6.41
C ALA A 300 -17.70 -0.87 -5.87
N LEU A 301 -17.67 -1.55 -4.71
CA LEU A 301 -16.46 -2.23 -4.25
C LEU A 301 -16.11 -3.35 -5.24
N SER A 302 -14.92 -3.25 -5.84
CA SER A 302 -14.42 -4.29 -6.74
C SER A 302 -13.60 -5.30 -5.94
N LEU A 303 -13.73 -6.57 -6.28
CA LEU A 303 -12.81 -7.59 -5.81
C LEU A 303 -11.57 -7.55 -6.68
N VAL A 304 -10.39 -7.58 -6.06
CA VAL A 304 -9.13 -7.79 -6.76
C VAL A 304 -9.18 -9.20 -7.33
N ARG A 305 -9.48 -9.31 -8.63
CA ARG A 305 -9.25 -10.55 -9.36
C ARG A 305 -7.74 -10.63 -9.55
N ASP A 306 -7.17 -11.83 -9.47
CA ASP A 306 -5.80 -12.07 -9.92
C ASP A 306 -5.67 -11.43 -11.31
N GLN A 307 -5.02 -10.27 -11.37
CA GLN A 307 -4.74 -9.64 -12.63
C GLN A 307 -3.70 -10.54 -13.27
N GLU A 308 -4.11 -11.23 -14.33
CA GLU A 308 -3.19 -11.59 -15.39
C GLU A 308 -2.31 -10.38 -15.67
N ASP A 309 -1.00 -10.63 -15.77
CA ASP A 309 0.07 -9.68 -16.02
C ASP A 309 -0.44 -8.49 -16.87
N PRO A 310 -0.23 -7.21 -16.49
CA PRO A 310 -0.66 -6.05 -17.29
C PRO A 310 -0.20 -6.09 -18.76
N GLN A 311 0.73 -6.99 -19.09
CA GLN A 311 1.17 -7.32 -20.45
C GLN A 311 0.10 -8.02 -21.32
N ALA A 312 -0.97 -8.59 -20.73
CA ALA A 312 -1.96 -9.40 -21.46
C ALA A 312 -3.12 -8.62 -22.09
N GLN A 313 -3.21 -7.29 -21.90
CA GLN A 313 -4.26 -6.47 -22.52
C GLN A 313 -3.69 -5.35 -23.40
N ILE A 314 -3.09 -5.74 -24.53
CA ILE A 314 -2.93 -4.87 -25.69
C ILE A 314 -3.54 -5.60 -26.88
N ASN A 315 -4.85 -5.39 -27.13
CA ASN A 315 -5.46 -5.74 -28.39
C ASN A 315 -5.08 -4.67 -29.42
N SER A 316 -4.25 -5.01 -30.41
CA SER A 316 -4.47 -4.74 -31.84
C SER A 316 -3.28 -5.25 -32.66
N THR A 317 -3.59 -6.11 -33.62
CA THR A 317 -2.74 -6.62 -34.71
C THR A 317 -1.81 -5.53 -35.24
N THR A 318 -0.56 -5.53 -34.80
CA THR A 318 0.48 -4.63 -35.31
C THR A 318 1.52 -5.49 -35.99
N SER A 319 1.65 -5.37 -37.30
CA SER A 319 2.80 -5.90 -38.03
C SER A 319 4.09 -5.35 -37.41
N PRO A 320 5.19 -6.12 -37.37
CA PRO A 320 6.47 -5.59 -36.87
C PRO A 320 6.78 -4.27 -37.59
N PRO A 321 7.37 -3.27 -36.90
CA PRO A 321 7.80 -2.04 -37.56
C PRO A 321 8.69 -2.41 -38.76
N GLU A 322 8.52 -1.71 -39.89
CA GLU A 322 9.20 -1.95 -41.18
C GLU A 322 10.74 -1.95 -41.10
N THR A 323 11.33 -1.80 -39.91
CA THR A 323 12.75 -1.66 -39.62
C THR A 323 13.50 -2.99 -39.37
N PHE A 324 12.83 -4.15 -39.39
CA PHE A 324 13.45 -5.47 -39.12
C PHE A 324 13.40 -6.44 -40.30
N ASP A 325 13.60 -5.97 -41.53
CA ASP A 325 13.90 -6.87 -42.66
C ASP A 325 15.39 -7.24 -42.67
N ILE A 326 15.78 -8.04 -41.67
CA ILE A 326 17.15 -8.52 -41.51
C ILE A 326 17.30 -9.80 -42.35
N SER A 327 18.21 -9.78 -43.34
CA SER A 327 18.51 -10.96 -44.16
C SER A 327 19.26 -12.04 -43.39
N ASP A 328 19.20 -13.29 -43.85
CA ASP A 328 19.97 -14.44 -43.34
C ASP A 328 19.73 -14.82 -41.86
N THR A 329 18.60 -14.40 -41.30
CA THR A 329 18.16 -14.78 -39.94
C THR A 329 17.88 -16.28 -39.82
N ASN A 330 18.11 -16.84 -38.63
CA ASN A 330 18.02 -18.28 -38.39
C ASN A 330 17.19 -18.64 -37.14
N LEU A 331 16.46 -17.68 -36.58
CA LEU A 331 15.56 -17.84 -35.44
C LEU A 331 14.46 -16.78 -35.52
N ILE A 332 13.24 -17.16 -35.11
CA ILE A 332 12.14 -16.22 -34.87
C ILE A 332 11.91 -16.12 -33.36
N ILE A 333 11.91 -14.91 -32.83
CA ILE A 333 11.45 -14.60 -31.49
C ILE A 333 10.02 -14.07 -31.61
N ARG A 334 9.07 -14.75 -30.97
CA ARG A 334 7.66 -14.35 -30.97
C ARG A 334 7.31 -13.69 -29.64
N SER A 335 6.71 -12.50 -29.69
CA SER A 335 6.20 -11.81 -28.50
C SER A 335 4.92 -12.44 -27.95
N SER A 336 4.49 -12.03 -26.75
CA SER A 336 3.22 -12.48 -26.17
C SER A 336 1.98 -12.01 -26.94
N ASP A 337 2.08 -10.88 -27.64
CA ASP A 337 1.08 -10.35 -28.58
C ASP A 337 1.25 -10.87 -30.02
N LEU A 338 1.98 -11.99 -30.20
CA LEU A 338 2.13 -12.75 -31.44
C LEU A 338 2.81 -11.99 -32.59
N VAL A 339 3.70 -11.05 -32.27
CA VAL A 339 4.55 -10.36 -33.24
C VAL A 339 5.88 -11.12 -33.39
N ASP A 340 6.24 -11.42 -34.63
CA ASP A 340 7.43 -12.19 -34.97
C ASP A 340 8.62 -11.28 -35.31
N PHE A 341 9.73 -11.50 -34.61
CA PHE A 341 10.99 -10.82 -34.83
C PHE A 341 12.02 -11.81 -35.36
N ARG A 342 12.54 -11.56 -36.57
CA ARG A 342 13.58 -12.37 -37.18
C ARG A 342 14.95 -11.95 -36.65
N VAL A 343 15.71 -12.91 -36.11
CA VAL A 343 16.98 -12.65 -35.43
C VAL A 343 18.03 -13.73 -35.73
N HIS A 344 19.28 -13.42 -35.40
CA HIS A 344 20.43 -14.31 -35.46
C HIS A 344 20.72 -14.92 -34.09
N LYS A 345 20.74 -16.26 -34.02
CA LYS A 345 21.14 -17.02 -32.81
C LYS A 345 22.49 -16.54 -32.23
N PRO A 346 23.56 -16.31 -33.02
CA PRO A 346 24.84 -15.87 -32.46
C PRO A 346 24.76 -14.50 -31.78
N VAL A 347 23.97 -13.57 -32.30
CA VAL A 347 23.82 -12.22 -31.70
C VAL A 347 23.18 -12.32 -30.33
N LEU A 348 22.09 -13.08 -30.20
CA LEU A 348 21.43 -13.33 -28.91
C LEU A 348 22.35 -14.07 -27.93
N ALA A 349 23.05 -15.11 -28.38
CA ALA A 349 23.96 -15.89 -27.54
C ALA A 349 25.20 -15.09 -27.08
N MET A 350 25.66 -14.12 -27.88
CA MET A 350 26.73 -13.20 -27.49
C MET A 350 26.26 -12.19 -26.45
N ALA A 351 25.03 -11.70 -26.57
CA ALA A 351 24.48 -10.67 -25.69
C ALA A 351 23.99 -11.22 -24.35
N SER A 352 23.64 -12.51 -24.30
CA SER A 352 22.98 -13.16 -23.16
C SER A 352 23.49 -14.58 -22.92
N PRO A 353 24.09 -14.85 -21.75
CA PRO A 353 24.41 -16.21 -21.32
C PRO A 353 23.16 -17.09 -21.25
N PHE A 354 22.04 -16.56 -20.75
CA PHE A 354 20.75 -17.25 -20.75
C PHE A 354 20.36 -17.76 -22.15
N PHE A 355 20.39 -16.91 -23.17
CA PHE A 355 20.05 -17.33 -24.54
C PHE A 355 21.10 -18.26 -25.13
N LYS A 356 22.39 -18.11 -24.78
CA LYS A 356 23.43 -19.05 -25.19
C LYS A 356 23.13 -20.47 -24.69
N ASP A 357 22.74 -20.59 -23.42
CA ASP A 357 22.42 -21.88 -22.82
C ASP A 357 21.09 -22.41 -23.37
N LEU A 358 20.04 -21.59 -23.43
CA LEU A 358 18.73 -21.98 -23.99
C LEU A 358 18.85 -22.50 -25.43
N LEU A 359 19.63 -21.82 -26.28
CA LEU A 359 19.80 -22.18 -27.68
C LEU A 359 20.76 -23.38 -27.88
N SER A 360 21.49 -23.79 -26.85
CA SER A 360 22.36 -24.98 -26.88
C SER A 360 21.59 -26.28 -26.60
N LEU A 361 20.39 -26.17 -26.02
CA LEU A 361 19.55 -27.33 -25.69
C LEU A 361 18.93 -27.95 -26.96
N PRO A 362 18.77 -29.28 -27.02
CA PRO A 362 18.05 -29.92 -28.10
C PRO A 362 16.58 -29.46 -28.09
N GLN A 363 16.11 -28.92 -29.22
CA GLN A 363 14.73 -28.46 -29.34
C GLN A 363 13.77 -29.67 -29.35
N PRO A 364 12.61 -29.58 -28.67
CA PRO A 364 11.60 -30.62 -28.72
C PRO A 364 11.10 -30.81 -30.16
N SER A 365 10.81 -32.05 -30.54
CA SER A 365 10.40 -32.41 -31.91
C SER A 365 9.10 -31.73 -32.37
N ASP A 366 8.30 -31.18 -31.44
CA ASP A 366 7.06 -30.45 -31.72
C ASP A 366 7.26 -28.92 -31.73
N SER A 367 8.51 -28.42 -31.81
CA SER A 367 8.78 -26.98 -31.88
C SER A 367 8.13 -26.36 -33.13
N GLU A 368 7.44 -25.24 -32.95
CA GLU A 368 6.84 -24.49 -34.05
C GLU A 368 7.92 -23.99 -35.03
N ILE A 369 7.67 -24.19 -36.32
CA ILE A 369 8.54 -23.74 -37.41
C ILE A 369 7.71 -22.83 -38.32
N VAL A 370 8.17 -21.60 -38.51
CA VAL A 370 7.55 -20.60 -39.38
C VAL A 370 8.58 -20.18 -40.42
N ASP A 371 8.21 -20.21 -41.70
CA ASP A 371 9.11 -19.91 -42.83
C ASP A 371 10.42 -20.73 -42.86
N GLY A 372 10.39 -21.95 -42.30
CA GLY A 372 11.57 -22.82 -42.17
C GLY A 372 12.51 -22.45 -41.02
N LEU A 373 12.13 -21.48 -40.17
CA LEU A 373 12.89 -21.06 -38.99
C LEU A 373 12.21 -21.53 -37.70
N PRO A 374 12.99 -21.94 -36.68
CA PRO A 374 12.43 -22.29 -35.38
C PRO A 374 11.90 -21.05 -34.66
N VAL A 375 10.77 -21.18 -33.98
CA VAL A 375 10.13 -20.11 -33.19
C VAL A 375 10.39 -20.31 -31.71
N VAL A 376 10.80 -19.24 -31.02
CA VAL A 376 10.90 -19.17 -29.56
C VAL A 376 9.96 -18.08 -29.07
N GLN A 377 8.91 -18.46 -28.34
CA GLN A 377 7.95 -17.51 -27.78
C GLN A 377 8.44 -16.97 -26.43
N LEU A 378 8.40 -15.66 -26.27
CA LEU A 378 8.75 -14.93 -25.05
C LEU A 378 7.48 -14.26 -24.47
N PRO A 379 7.40 -14.11 -23.13
CA PRO A 379 6.22 -13.50 -22.49
C PRO A 379 6.16 -11.97 -22.66
N GLU A 380 7.23 -11.31 -23.06
CA GLU A 380 7.30 -9.87 -23.26
C GLU A 380 6.55 -9.44 -24.53
N GLY A 381 5.86 -8.31 -24.45
CA GLY A 381 5.14 -7.72 -25.59
C GLY A 381 6.07 -7.14 -26.66
N SER A 382 5.53 -6.98 -27.86
CA SER A 382 6.26 -6.53 -29.06
C SER A 382 7.06 -5.25 -28.87
N GLU A 383 6.53 -4.24 -28.18
CA GLU A 383 7.23 -2.96 -27.95
C GLU A 383 8.52 -3.12 -27.12
N LEU A 384 8.48 -3.96 -26.08
CA LEU A 384 9.64 -4.24 -25.24
C LEU A 384 10.68 -5.06 -26.01
N LEU A 385 10.24 -6.07 -26.75
CA LEU A 385 11.14 -6.87 -27.59
C LEU A 385 11.75 -6.04 -28.72
N ASN A 386 10.99 -5.14 -29.33
CA ASN A 386 11.48 -4.19 -30.32
C ASN A 386 12.62 -3.34 -29.76
N SER A 387 12.44 -2.79 -28.55
CA SER A 387 13.46 -2.01 -27.85
C SER A 387 14.70 -2.86 -27.57
N LEU A 388 14.51 -4.05 -27.00
CA LEU A 388 15.59 -4.99 -26.69
C LEU A 388 16.40 -5.36 -27.93
N ILE A 389 15.73 -5.77 -29.01
CA ILE A 389 16.36 -6.18 -30.26
C ILE A 389 17.06 -4.99 -30.92
N SER A 390 16.46 -3.79 -30.92
CA SER A 390 17.11 -2.60 -31.49
C SER A 390 18.46 -2.27 -30.84
N ILE A 391 18.63 -2.61 -29.56
CA ILE A 391 19.91 -2.42 -28.84
C ILE A 391 20.94 -3.48 -29.25
N LEU A 392 20.52 -4.68 -29.64
CA LEU A 392 21.42 -5.78 -30.00
C LEU A 392 21.94 -5.70 -31.44
N TYR A 393 21.29 -4.90 -32.28
CA TYR A 393 21.62 -4.77 -33.69
C TYR A 393 22.17 -3.37 -33.98
N PRO A 394 22.97 -3.21 -35.06
CA PRO A 394 23.47 -1.91 -35.50
C PRO A 394 22.38 -1.10 -36.20
N ILE A 395 21.26 -0.88 -35.52
CA ILE A 395 20.15 -0.03 -35.94
C ILE A 395 19.92 1.06 -34.89
N ASP A 396 19.06 2.02 -35.22
CA ASP A 396 18.74 3.08 -34.26
C ASP A 396 18.11 2.47 -33.00
N MET A 397 18.76 2.74 -31.87
CA MET A 397 18.31 2.27 -30.57
C MET A 397 16.96 2.89 -30.22
N VAL A 398 15.97 2.05 -29.95
CA VAL A 398 14.64 2.45 -29.51
C VAL A 398 14.56 2.33 -28.00
N ILE A 399 14.52 3.46 -27.30
CA ILE A 399 14.24 3.51 -25.86
C ILE A 399 12.76 3.83 -25.65
N PRO A 400 12.06 3.12 -24.75
CA PRO A 400 10.67 3.43 -24.44
C PRO A 400 10.47 4.88 -23.97
N ASN A 401 9.33 5.45 -24.36
CA ASN A 401 8.98 6.84 -24.06
C ASN A 401 8.49 7.08 -22.62
N SER A 402 8.24 6.02 -21.85
CA SER A 402 7.83 6.11 -20.44
C SER A 402 8.83 5.42 -19.54
N TYR A 403 9.08 6.01 -18.37
CA TYR A 403 10.01 5.45 -17.39
C TYR A 403 9.57 4.07 -16.89
N GLU A 404 8.26 3.83 -16.74
CA GLU A 404 7.71 2.52 -16.38
C GLU A 404 8.13 1.43 -17.38
N LYS A 405 8.02 1.70 -18.69
CA LYS A 405 8.46 0.76 -19.74
C LYS A 405 9.98 0.58 -19.74
N VAL A 406 10.75 1.62 -19.41
CA VAL A 406 12.20 1.50 -19.21
C VAL A 406 12.51 0.53 -18.06
N LEU A 407 11.78 0.58 -16.94
CA LEU A 407 11.95 -0.39 -15.85
C LEU A 407 11.62 -1.81 -16.30
N TYR A 408 10.54 -2.01 -17.06
CA TYR A 408 10.23 -3.34 -17.61
C TYR A 408 11.31 -3.83 -18.59
N LEU A 409 11.89 -2.94 -19.41
CA LEU A 409 12.99 -3.28 -20.30
C LEU A 409 14.25 -3.68 -19.52
N LEU A 410 14.60 -2.94 -18.45
CA LEU A 410 15.70 -3.29 -17.56
C LEU A 410 15.46 -4.64 -16.86
N ALA A 411 14.23 -4.89 -16.41
CA ALA A 411 13.83 -6.16 -15.80
C ALA A 411 13.95 -7.34 -16.79
N ALA A 412 13.56 -7.14 -18.05
CA ALA A 412 13.75 -8.14 -19.11
C ALA A 412 15.25 -8.39 -19.36
N CYS A 413 16.07 -7.34 -19.42
CA CYS A 413 17.52 -7.49 -19.52
C CYS A 413 18.13 -8.23 -18.32
N GLN A 414 17.60 -8.05 -17.11
CA GLN A 414 18.02 -8.81 -15.93
C GLN A 414 17.61 -10.28 -16.02
N LYS A 415 16.35 -10.56 -16.42
CA LYS A 415 15.84 -11.90 -16.65
C LYS A 415 16.66 -12.69 -17.69
N TYR A 416 17.15 -12.00 -18.72
CA TYR A 416 17.98 -12.58 -19.77
C TYR A 416 19.48 -12.39 -19.56
N GLU A 417 19.93 -11.98 -18.37
CA GLU A 417 21.36 -11.84 -18.02
C GLU A 417 22.16 -10.92 -18.96
N MET A 418 21.53 -9.87 -19.49
CA MET A 418 22.12 -8.91 -20.42
C MET A 418 22.69 -7.67 -19.70
N ALA A 419 23.71 -7.86 -18.85
CA ALA A 419 24.26 -6.78 -18.01
C ALA A 419 24.82 -5.58 -18.81
N SER A 420 25.47 -5.84 -19.96
CA SER A 420 26.00 -4.79 -20.85
C SER A 420 24.87 -3.95 -21.45
N VAL A 421 23.75 -4.59 -21.82
CA VAL A 421 22.56 -3.91 -22.36
C VAL A 421 21.91 -3.04 -21.29
N GLN A 422 21.79 -3.52 -20.05
CA GLN A 422 21.31 -2.68 -18.94
C GLN A 422 22.17 -1.42 -18.76
N SER A 423 23.50 -1.56 -18.85
CA SER A 423 24.42 -0.44 -18.69
C SER A 423 24.25 0.60 -19.80
N LEU A 424 24.02 0.16 -21.03
CA LEU A 424 23.71 1.03 -22.16
C LEU A 424 22.39 1.77 -21.95
N ILE A 425 21.33 1.06 -21.56
CA ILE A 425 20.01 1.67 -21.28
C ILE A 425 20.14 2.73 -20.18
N ARG A 426 20.84 2.43 -19.08
CA ARG A 426 21.08 3.39 -17.99
C ARG A 426 21.84 4.62 -18.45
N ALA A 427 22.87 4.45 -19.29
CA ALA A 427 23.62 5.56 -19.85
C ALA A 427 22.72 6.46 -20.72
N GLU A 428 21.87 5.87 -21.55
CA GLU A 428 20.99 6.60 -22.46
C GLU A 428 19.86 7.33 -21.72
N VAL A 429 19.29 6.72 -20.67
CA VAL A 429 18.37 7.39 -19.75
C VAL A 429 19.07 8.57 -19.06
N SER A 430 20.32 8.40 -18.61
CA SER A 430 21.09 9.44 -17.92
C SER A 430 21.47 10.61 -18.83
N ARG A 431 21.61 10.38 -20.14
CA ARG A 431 21.90 11.41 -21.15
C ARG A 431 20.69 12.29 -21.47
N GLY A 432 19.52 11.99 -20.92
CA GLY A 432 18.31 12.79 -21.09
C GLY A 432 17.51 12.44 -22.35
N THR A 433 17.86 11.34 -23.04
CA THR A 433 17.13 10.86 -24.23
C THR A 433 15.76 10.27 -23.86
N SER A 434 15.54 9.92 -22.58
CA SER A 434 14.28 9.36 -22.05
C SER A 434 13.89 10.07 -20.73
N PRO A 435 12.59 10.21 -20.41
CA PRO A 435 12.18 10.84 -19.16
C PRO A 435 12.52 9.97 -17.95
N GLY A 436 13.31 10.50 -17.02
CA GLY A 436 13.32 10.00 -15.63
C GLY A 436 11.94 10.20 -14.97
N PRO A 437 11.64 9.55 -13.84
CA PRO A 437 10.35 9.70 -13.18
C PRO A 437 10.17 11.16 -12.75
N LYS A 438 9.01 11.75 -13.06
CA LYS A 438 8.71 13.13 -12.68
C LYS A 438 7.55 13.16 -11.70
N GLY A 439 7.68 13.96 -10.64
CA GLY A 439 6.56 14.15 -9.71
C GLY A 439 6.19 12.86 -8.99
N ALA A 440 4.88 12.63 -8.83
CA ALA A 440 4.33 11.45 -8.19
C ALA A 440 4.63 10.11 -8.92
N GLU A 441 5.17 10.14 -10.15
CA GLU A 441 5.61 8.94 -10.86
C GLU A 441 6.74 8.20 -10.13
N ALA A 442 7.49 8.89 -9.25
CA ALA A 442 8.51 8.27 -8.42
C ALA A 442 7.97 7.13 -7.54
N PHE A 443 6.71 7.21 -7.08
CA PHE A 443 6.08 6.13 -6.32
C PHE A 443 5.85 4.87 -7.17
N ARG A 444 5.37 5.05 -8.41
CA ARG A 444 5.16 3.93 -9.35
C ARG A 444 6.48 3.30 -9.77
N ALA A 445 7.47 4.15 -10.07
CA ALA A 445 8.82 3.71 -10.37
C ALA A 445 9.41 2.87 -9.23
N TYR A 446 9.25 3.32 -7.99
CA TYR A 446 9.68 2.58 -6.82
C TYR A 446 8.97 1.22 -6.71
N ALA A 447 7.65 1.19 -6.86
CA ALA A 447 6.86 -0.04 -6.80
C ALA A 447 7.34 -1.06 -7.83
N ILE A 448 7.42 -0.66 -9.11
CA ILE A 448 7.87 -1.54 -10.20
C ILE A 448 9.31 -2.01 -9.96
N ALA A 449 10.23 -1.09 -9.64
CA ALA A 449 11.63 -1.43 -9.43
C ALA A 449 11.83 -2.37 -8.24
N SER A 450 11.05 -2.19 -7.16
CA SER A 450 11.10 -3.07 -5.98
C SER A 450 10.65 -4.50 -6.30
N THR A 451 9.53 -4.65 -7.01
CA THR A 451 9.00 -5.95 -7.45
C THR A 451 9.91 -6.65 -8.46
N LYS A 452 10.58 -5.88 -9.33
CA LYS A 452 11.50 -6.43 -10.34
C LYS A 452 12.93 -6.61 -9.82
N GLY A 453 13.23 -6.24 -8.58
CA GLY A 453 14.57 -6.35 -7.99
C GLY A 453 15.60 -5.42 -8.63
N LEU A 454 15.17 -4.30 -9.23
CA LEU A 454 16.02 -3.30 -9.88
C LEU A 454 16.56 -2.32 -8.82
N ILE A 455 17.60 -2.75 -8.09
CA ILE A 455 18.10 -2.03 -6.90
C ILE A 455 18.50 -0.57 -7.20
N PRO A 456 19.32 -0.25 -8.23
CA PRO A 456 19.70 1.13 -8.50
C PRO A 456 18.50 2.05 -8.78
N GLU A 457 17.56 1.55 -9.57
CA GLU A 457 16.36 2.28 -9.97
C GLU A 457 15.40 2.45 -8.79
N MET A 458 15.25 1.42 -7.96
CA MET A 458 14.46 1.43 -6.73
C MET A 458 15.02 2.47 -5.76
N GLU A 459 16.33 2.49 -5.52
CA GLU A 459 16.96 3.46 -4.62
C GLU A 459 16.84 4.89 -5.13
N ASN A 460 17.03 5.07 -6.44
CA ASN A 460 16.86 6.38 -7.06
C ASN A 460 15.42 6.88 -6.96
N ALA A 461 14.44 6.03 -7.26
CA ALA A 461 13.02 6.35 -7.14
C ALA A 461 12.64 6.64 -5.68
N ALA A 462 13.15 5.86 -4.73
CA ALA A 462 12.90 6.03 -3.30
C ALA A 462 13.29 7.44 -2.83
N ARG A 463 14.47 7.93 -3.26
CA ARG A 463 14.92 9.31 -2.95
C ARG A 463 13.98 10.36 -3.53
N GLN A 464 13.60 10.21 -4.78
CA GLN A 464 12.69 11.15 -5.45
C GLN A 464 11.30 11.16 -4.80
N THR A 465 10.85 10.06 -4.18
CA THR A 465 9.58 10.11 -3.44
C THR A 465 9.58 11.13 -2.31
N LEU A 466 10.75 11.45 -1.72
CA LEU A 466 10.85 12.39 -0.59
C LEU A 466 10.41 13.80 -0.98
N GLU A 467 10.47 14.16 -2.27
CA GLU A 467 10.02 15.45 -2.81
C GLU A 467 8.49 15.58 -2.87
N HIS A 468 7.76 14.50 -2.55
CA HIS A 468 6.30 14.46 -2.67
C HIS A 468 5.63 13.95 -1.39
N PRO A 469 4.42 14.44 -1.05
CA PRO A 469 3.59 13.83 -0.02
C PRO A 469 3.29 12.36 -0.35
N MET A 470 3.31 11.50 0.66
CA MET A 470 2.93 10.09 0.56
C MET A 470 1.52 9.92 1.14
N THR A 471 0.51 10.37 0.38
CA THR A 471 -0.90 10.19 0.72
C THR A 471 -1.60 9.31 -0.31
N PHE A 472 -2.74 8.72 0.05
CA PHE A 472 -3.51 7.89 -0.88
C PHE A 472 -3.91 8.64 -2.16
N GLU A 473 -4.18 9.94 -2.05
CA GLU A 473 -4.53 10.81 -3.18
C GLU A 473 -3.36 10.96 -4.16
N VAL A 474 -2.13 11.09 -3.65
CA VAL A 474 -0.92 11.22 -4.48
C VAL A 474 -0.54 9.88 -5.13
N LEU A 475 -0.62 8.78 -4.38
CA LEU A 475 -0.32 7.45 -4.92
C LEU A 475 -1.38 7.03 -5.95
N GLY A 476 -2.65 7.34 -5.69
CA GLY A 476 -3.77 7.08 -6.57
C GLY A 476 -3.79 5.63 -7.07
N GLU A 477 -3.99 5.44 -8.37
CA GLU A 477 -3.95 4.12 -9.01
C GLU A 477 -2.57 3.44 -8.95
N GLY A 478 -1.50 4.22 -8.78
CA GLY A 478 -0.14 3.70 -8.61
C GLY A 478 0.00 2.80 -7.38
N LEU A 479 -0.91 2.93 -6.40
CA LEU A 479 -0.97 2.04 -5.24
C LEU A 479 -1.18 0.58 -5.64
N ARG A 480 -1.87 0.31 -6.75
CA ARG A 480 -2.09 -1.06 -7.25
C ARG A 480 -0.79 -1.78 -7.64
N LEU A 481 0.26 -1.03 -7.96
CA LEU A 481 1.57 -1.57 -8.34
C LEU A 481 2.40 -2.02 -7.13
N PHE A 482 2.01 -1.63 -5.91
CA PHE A 482 2.76 -1.98 -4.71
C PHE A 482 2.41 -3.38 -4.23
N GLU A 483 3.44 -4.17 -3.96
CA GLU A 483 3.36 -5.26 -3.00
C GLU A 483 3.29 -4.70 -1.57
N GLY A 484 2.64 -5.41 -0.65
CA GLY A 484 2.43 -4.95 0.74
C GLY A 484 3.75 -4.59 1.44
N TRP A 485 4.75 -5.47 1.32
CA TRP A 485 6.08 -5.25 1.88
C TRP A 485 6.79 -4.02 1.28
N ALA A 486 6.63 -3.76 -0.03
CA ALA A 486 7.32 -2.67 -0.70
C ALA A 486 6.83 -1.31 -0.19
N LEU A 487 5.52 -1.20 0.06
CA LEU A 487 4.91 0.00 0.63
C LEU A 487 5.35 0.19 2.10
N CYS A 488 5.34 -0.87 2.91
CA CYS A 488 5.94 -0.87 4.26
C CYS A 488 7.39 -0.37 4.23
N ASP A 489 8.19 -0.90 3.31
CA ASP A 489 9.60 -0.58 3.18
C ASP A 489 9.84 0.90 2.90
N LEU A 490 8.98 1.49 2.07
CA LEU A 490 9.01 2.90 1.73
C LEU A 490 8.56 3.77 2.91
N VAL A 491 7.52 3.37 3.64
CA VAL A 491 7.09 4.03 4.87
C VAL A 491 8.20 4.06 5.91
N ASP A 492 8.87 2.93 6.13
CA ASP A 492 10.00 2.82 7.07
C ASP A 492 11.23 3.60 6.62
N LEU A 493 11.46 3.67 5.31
CA LEU A 493 12.49 4.56 4.76
C LEU A 493 12.17 6.02 5.09
N ARG A 494 10.96 6.48 4.79
CA ARG A 494 10.55 7.87 5.03
C ARG A 494 10.60 8.23 6.50
N ARG A 495 10.20 7.33 7.41
CA ARG A 495 10.33 7.52 8.86
C ARG A 495 11.79 7.73 9.26
N ARG A 496 12.70 6.86 8.81
CA ARG A 496 14.14 7.00 9.07
C ARG A 496 14.72 8.30 8.49
N CYS A 497 14.30 8.71 7.30
CA CYS A 497 14.68 10.00 6.73
C CYS A 497 14.21 11.15 7.61
N GLY A 498 12.95 11.14 8.04
CA GLY A 498 12.38 12.11 8.98
C GLY A 498 13.17 12.19 10.29
N ASP A 499 13.46 11.05 10.92
CA ASP A 499 14.23 10.97 12.16
C ASP A 499 15.66 11.52 11.99
N ASN A 500 16.31 11.25 10.86
CA ASN A 500 17.63 11.79 10.55
C ASN A 500 17.60 13.30 10.34
N LEU A 501 16.58 13.81 9.66
CA LEU A 501 16.37 15.26 9.47
C LEU A 501 16.10 15.95 10.80
N VAL A 502 15.29 15.35 11.69
CA VAL A 502 15.05 15.84 13.05
C VAL A 502 16.35 15.93 13.83
N LYS A 503 17.16 14.85 13.84
CA LYS A 503 18.49 14.85 14.47
C LYS A 503 19.42 15.91 13.87
N CYS A 504 19.36 16.11 12.56
CA CYS A 504 20.12 17.15 11.88
C CYS A 504 19.71 18.53 12.40
N LEU A 505 18.43 18.86 12.40
CA LEU A 505 17.92 20.14 12.91
C LEU A 505 18.24 20.33 14.40
N ASP A 506 18.14 19.28 15.21
CA ASP A 506 18.54 19.33 16.62
C ASP A 506 20.02 19.68 16.77
N SER A 507 20.91 19.25 15.88
CA SER A 507 22.33 19.67 15.90
C SER A 507 22.53 21.17 15.63
N PHE A 508 21.63 21.80 14.88
CA PHE A 508 21.63 23.25 14.64
C PHE A 508 20.95 24.04 15.78
N LEU A 509 20.05 23.40 16.54
CA LEU A 509 19.39 23.97 17.73
C LEU A 509 20.23 23.82 19.01
N GLN A 510 21.10 22.82 19.08
CA GLN A 510 21.93 22.53 20.24
C GLN A 510 22.99 23.62 20.51
N VAL A 511 23.25 23.81 21.81
CA VAL A 511 24.23 24.76 22.35
C VAL A 511 25.55 24.02 22.68
N GLN A 512 25.94 22.99 21.91
CA GLN A 512 27.17 22.23 22.15
C GLN A 512 28.16 22.31 20.98
N PRO A 513 29.49 22.46 21.24
CA PRO A 513 30.50 22.56 20.19
C PRO A 513 30.73 21.26 19.40
N PRO A 514 31.14 21.32 18.11
CA PRO A 514 31.29 22.51 17.27
C PRO A 514 29.94 22.99 16.70
N TRP A 515 29.76 24.30 16.59
CA TRP A 515 28.47 24.97 16.51
C TRP A 515 28.13 25.41 15.07
N PRO A 516 27.23 24.72 14.35
CA PRO A 516 26.87 25.13 12.99
C PRO A 516 26.19 26.50 12.96
N SER A 517 25.44 26.83 14.02
CA SER A 517 24.66 28.07 14.14
C SER A 517 25.36 29.16 14.96
N SER A 518 26.64 29.02 15.31
CA SER A 518 27.32 29.95 16.23
C SER A 518 27.47 31.37 15.73
N ILE A 519 27.50 31.56 14.41
CA ILE A 519 27.61 32.88 13.78
C ILE A 519 26.47 33.82 14.22
N TRP A 520 25.34 33.25 14.64
CA TRP A 520 24.15 33.99 15.06
C TRP A 520 24.14 34.35 16.56
N PHE A 521 25.12 33.87 17.35
CA PHE A 521 25.24 34.23 18.75
C PHE A 521 25.72 35.67 18.89
N GLY A 522 24.86 36.55 19.41
CA GLY A 522 25.16 37.97 19.52
C GLY A 522 23.97 38.89 19.27
N CYS A 523 22.85 38.34 18.79
CA CYS A 523 21.63 39.11 18.56
C CYS A 523 21.16 39.81 19.86
N PRO A 524 20.97 41.15 19.84
CA PRO A 524 20.65 41.95 21.03
C PRO A 524 19.26 41.66 21.62
N GLU A 525 18.30 41.18 20.83
CA GLU A 525 16.96 40.82 21.34
C GLU A 525 16.98 39.66 22.36
N ASN A 526 18.01 38.81 22.32
CA ASN A 526 18.18 37.65 23.21
C ASN A 526 19.44 37.72 24.10
N ALA A 527 20.09 38.88 24.20
CA ALA A 527 21.35 39.03 24.92
C ALA A 527 21.14 39.03 26.44
N GLN A 528 21.15 37.84 27.05
CA GLN A 528 21.28 37.70 28.50
C GLN A 528 22.77 37.63 28.87
N TYR A 529 23.23 38.57 29.67
CA TYR A 529 24.61 38.54 30.18
C TYR A 529 24.63 37.84 31.53
N TYR A 530 25.44 36.79 31.66
CA TYR A 530 25.70 36.16 32.95
C TYR A 530 27.18 36.31 33.32
N SER A 531 27.44 36.37 34.62
CA SER A 531 28.80 36.37 35.15
C SER A 531 29.24 34.92 35.32
N ASP A 532 30.33 34.54 34.66
CA ASP A 532 30.93 33.23 34.90
C ASP A 532 31.56 33.14 36.31
N LYS A 533 31.96 31.94 36.74
CA LYS A 533 32.61 31.72 38.06
C LYS A 533 33.91 32.53 38.26
N SER A 534 34.42 33.17 37.21
CA SER A 534 35.60 34.05 37.24
C SER A 534 35.25 35.55 37.23
N GLY A 535 33.96 35.90 37.29
CA GLY A 535 33.48 37.29 37.27
C GLY A 535 33.49 37.95 35.89
N LYS A 536 33.77 37.20 34.82
CA LYS A 536 33.71 37.74 33.45
C LYS A 536 32.26 37.70 32.94
N ARG A 537 31.78 38.83 32.43
CA ARG A 537 30.52 38.92 31.69
C ARG A 537 30.64 38.10 30.41
N ARG A 538 29.85 37.04 30.29
CA ARG A 538 29.68 36.31 29.03
C ARG A 538 28.28 36.54 28.50
N GLN A 539 28.18 36.68 27.18
CA GLN A 539 26.89 36.73 26.50
C GLN A 539 26.33 35.31 26.40
N SER A 540 25.03 35.18 26.65
CA SER A 540 24.31 33.93 26.48
C SER A 540 24.40 33.44 25.03
N GLN A 541 24.83 32.19 24.84
CA GLN A 541 24.91 31.49 23.55
C GLN A 541 23.50 31.04 23.12
N ILE A 542 22.63 32.01 22.88
CA ILE A 542 21.22 31.78 22.54
C ILE A 542 21.03 32.19 21.09
N LEU A 543 20.35 31.34 20.32
CA LEU A 543 19.97 31.63 18.95
C LEU A 543 18.94 32.78 18.91
N PRO A 544 18.95 33.61 17.86
CA PRO A 544 17.87 34.55 17.62
C PRO A 544 16.51 33.82 17.57
N GLU A 545 15.45 34.46 18.07
CA GLU A 545 14.13 33.85 18.14
C GLU A 545 13.61 33.42 16.77
N TRP A 546 13.79 34.24 15.73
CA TRP A 546 13.38 33.91 14.36
C TRP A 546 14.01 32.61 13.83
N LEU A 547 15.30 32.36 14.12
CA LEU A 547 16.03 31.18 13.66
C LEU A 547 15.66 29.95 14.50
N SER A 548 15.53 30.14 15.81
CA SER A 548 15.07 29.10 16.74
C SER A 548 13.65 28.63 16.40
N GLN A 549 12.74 29.58 16.11
CA GLN A 549 11.37 29.30 15.69
C GLN A 549 11.34 28.59 14.34
N LEU A 550 12.09 29.05 13.34
CA LEU A 550 12.18 28.38 12.03
C LEU A 550 12.59 26.91 12.19
N LEU A 551 13.74 26.66 12.82
CA LEU A 551 14.28 25.31 12.98
C LEU A 551 13.35 24.43 13.85
N SER A 552 12.74 25.01 14.89
CA SER A 552 11.78 24.30 15.75
C SER A 552 10.49 23.97 15.01
N LEU A 553 9.98 24.86 14.15
CA LEU A 553 8.80 24.62 13.31
C LEU A 553 9.08 23.52 12.29
N SER A 554 10.20 23.59 11.56
CA SER A 554 10.60 22.54 10.62
C SER A 554 10.76 21.19 11.33
N ARG A 555 11.38 21.17 12.53
CA ARG A 555 11.51 19.97 13.35
C ARG A 555 10.16 19.42 13.81
N ASN A 556 9.27 20.28 14.30
CA ASN A 556 7.96 19.87 14.79
C ASN A 556 7.09 19.34 13.63
N ASN A 557 7.15 19.96 12.45
CA ASN A 557 6.46 19.47 11.26
C ASN A 557 6.96 18.07 10.86
N LEU A 558 8.27 17.83 10.93
CA LEU A 558 8.85 16.51 10.69
C LEU A 558 8.46 15.49 11.77
N ASN A 559 8.37 15.88 13.04
CA ASN A 559 7.95 15.01 14.14
C ASN A 559 6.46 14.63 14.08
N LEU A 560 5.62 15.49 13.48
CA LEU A 560 4.20 15.22 13.33
C LEU A 560 3.92 14.12 12.29
N GLN A 561 4.93 13.73 11.48
CA GLN A 561 5.02 12.60 10.52
C GLN A 561 3.81 12.26 9.64
N LYS A 562 2.76 13.09 9.62
CA LYS A 562 1.72 13.07 8.61
C LYS A 562 2.41 13.25 7.28
N PHE A 563 2.51 12.20 6.47
CA PHE A 563 3.16 12.22 5.15
C PHE A 563 2.45 13.15 4.13
N THR A 564 1.75 14.18 4.60
CA THR A 564 1.02 15.22 3.87
C THR A 564 1.93 16.26 3.26
N GLU A 565 3.19 16.37 3.71
CA GLU A 565 4.17 17.32 3.18
C GLU A 565 5.39 16.59 2.58
N PRO A 566 6.06 17.17 1.57
CA PRO A 566 7.38 16.72 1.12
C PRO A 566 8.39 16.70 2.28
N LEU A 567 9.23 15.66 2.30
CA LEU A 567 10.38 15.55 3.21
C LEU A 567 11.63 16.24 2.65
N ASP A 568 11.57 16.76 1.42
CA ASP A 568 12.67 17.46 0.77
C ASP A 568 12.92 18.86 1.38
N LEU A 569 13.43 18.87 2.61
CA LEU A 569 13.66 20.10 3.37
C LEU A 569 14.84 20.90 2.80
N HIS A 570 15.87 20.24 2.25
CA HIS A 570 17.09 20.92 1.82
C HIS A 570 16.85 21.90 0.67
N SER A 571 15.93 21.60 -0.26
CA SER A 571 15.60 22.52 -1.37
C SER A 571 14.77 23.73 -0.93
N ARG A 572 14.00 23.59 0.15
CA ARG A 572 13.05 24.61 0.64
C ARG A 572 13.62 25.50 1.75
N ILE A 573 14.51 24.96 2.58
CA ILE A 573 14.93 25.58 3.84
C ILE A 573 15.57 26.96 3.63
N ARG A 574 16.28 27.19 2.52
CA ARG A 574 16.86 28.51 2.21
C ARG A 574 15.79 29.56 1.97
N GLY A 575 14.72 29.23 1.25
CA GLY A 575 13.59 30.13 1.06
C GLY A 575 12.88 30.44 2.38
N GLU A 576 12.69 29.43 3.24
CA GLU A 576 12.10 29.60 4.57
C GLU A 576 13.00 30.41 5.51
N TYR A 577 14.32 30.18 5.46
CA TYR A 577 15.35 30.95 6.15
C TYR A 577 15.32 32.42 5.75
N LEU A 578 15.29 32.73 4.45
CA LEU A 578 15.22 34.11 3.98
C LEU A 578 13.92 34.76 4.48
N LYS A 579 12.77 34.11 4.34
CA LYS A 579 11.49 34.63 4.85
C LYS A 579 11.52 34.90 6.36
N ALA A 580 12.12 34.00 7.15
CA ALA A 580 12.26 34.18 8.59
C ALA A 580 13.25 35.31 8.94
N LEU A 581 14.33 35.49 8.18
CA LEU A 581 15.23 36.62 8.37
C LEU A 581 14.54 37.97 8.08
N HIS A 582 13.63 37.99 7.09
CA HIS A 582 12.87 39.20 6.74
C HIS A 582 11.97 39.70 7.89
N THR A 583 11.53 38.83 8.81
CA THR A 583 10.75 39.26 9.98
C THR A 583 11.62 39.95 11.04
N HIS A 584 12.94 39.93 10.88
CA HIS A 584 13.93 40.45 11.84
C HIS A 584 14.94 41.43 11.19
N LEU A 585 14.54 42.12 10.12
CA LEU A 585 15.38 43.09 9.38
C LEU A 585 15.88 44.28 10.22
N HIS A 586 15.22 44.59 11.34
CA HIS A 586 15.57 45.72 12.21
C HIS A 586 16.85 45.47 13.03
N CYS A 587 17.37 44.24 13.04
CA CYS A 587 18.59 43.89 13.77
C CYS A 587 19.84 44.01 12.88
N ASN A 588 20.60 45.10 13.08
CA ASN A 588 21.85 45.35 12.37
C ASN A 588 22.88 44.22 12.53
N PHE A 589 22.91 43.53 13.68
CA PHE A 589 23.81 42.40 13.91
C PHE A 589 23.50 41.23 12.97
N CYS A 590 22.25 40.74 12.99
CA CYS A 590 21.83 39.60 12.16
C CYS A 590 21.99 39.91 10.66
N MET A 591 21.68 41.14 10.23
CA MET A 591 21.86 41.53 8.83
C MET A 591 23.33 41.56 8.41
N LYS A 592 24.22 42.02 9.28
CA LYS A 592 25.66 42.00 9.03
C LYS A 592 26.21 40.57 8.96
N VAL A 593 25.84 39.72 9.93
CA VAL A 593 26.21 38.30 9.93
C VAL A 593 25.69 37.60 8.68
N HIS A 594 24.46 37.88 8.24
CA HIS A 594 23.94 37.33 6.99
C HIS A 594 24.77 37.76 5.78
N ALA A 595 25.14 39.03 5.69
CA ALA A 595 25.93 39.56 4.58
C ALA A 595 27.36 38.98 4.53
N GLU A 596 27.95 38.66 5.68
CA GLU A 596 29.32 38.15 5.78
C GLU A 596 29.38 36.61 5.70
N GLU A 597 28.49 35.90 6.39
CA GLU A 597 28.57 34.45 6.63
C GLU A 597 27.24 33.70 6.38
N GLY A 598 26.17 34.41 6.01
CA GLY A 598 24.84 33.82 5.82
C GLY A 598 24.78 32.81 4.67
N LEU A 599 25.45 33.09 3.55
CA LEU A 599 25.48 32.18 2.40
C LEU A 599 26.17 30.86 2.73
N THR A 600 27.32 30.93 3.42
CA THR A 600 28.06 29.74 3.86
C THR A 600 27.25 28.90 4.85
N PHE A 601 26.54 29.55 5.77
CA PHE A 601 25.63 28.87 6.69
C PHE A 601 24.48 28.16 5.95
N CYS A 602 23.84 28.83 4.99
CA CYS A 602 22.77 28.21 4.20
C CYS A 602 23.27 26.98 3.44
N VAL A 603 24.44 27.06 2.79
CA VAL A 603 25.03 25.93 2.07
C VAL A 603 25.38 24.78 3.02
N GLU A 604 25.93 25.06 4.21
CA GLU A 604 26.20 24.02 5.21
C GLU A 604 24.91 23.34 5.69
N LEU A 605 23.87 24.14 6.00
CA LEU A 605 22.57 23.64 6.42
C LEU A 605 21.93 22.75 5.36
N GLU A 606 21.91 23.19 4.11
CA GLU A 606 21.38 22.42 2.98
C GLU A 606 22.15 21.12 2.78
N ASN A 607 23.48 21.17 2.77
CA ASN A 607 24.31 19.99 2.58
C ASN A 607 24.12 18.97 3.71
N LYS A 608 24.04 19.42 4.96
CA LYS A 608 23.78 18.54 6.11
C LYS A 608 22.37 17.95 6.07
N LEU A 609 21.36 18.72 5.66
CA LEU A 609 20.00 18.22 5.48
C LEU A 609 19.90 17.22 4.32
N ALA A 610 20.54 17.50 3.19
CA ALA A 610 20.62 16.60 2.04
C ALA A 610 21.32 15.29 2.42
N TRP A 611 22.43 15.37 3.16
CA TRP A 611 23.13 14.19 3.67
C TRP A 611 22.25 13.39 4.66
N ALA A 612 21.58 14.07 5.60
CA ALA A 612 20.71 13.42 6.59
C ALA A 612 19.52 12.70 5.95
N GLY A 613 18.89 13.32 4.94
CA GLY A 613 17.82 12.70 4.16
C GLY A 613 18.28 11.46 3.38
N ASN A 614 19.51 11.47 2.85
CA ASN A 614 20.07 10.35 2.08
C ASN A 614 20.64 9.21 2.95
N LYS A 615 20.96 9.46 4.22
CA LYS A 615 21.61 8.49 5.12
C LYS A 615 20.75 7.24 5.44
N ALA A 616 19.43 7.32 5.30
CA ALA A 616 18.48 6.35 5.87
C ALA A 616 18.61 4.88 5.40
N ARG A 617 19.35 4.56 4.33
CA ARG A 617 19.55 3.17 3.86
C ARG A 617 20.88 2.51 4.28
N GLY A 618 21.87 3.26 4.77
CA GLY A 618 23.21 2.73 5.11
C GLY A 618 23.24 1.69 6.25
N ASP A 619 22.15 1.53 7.00
CA ASP A 619 22.07 0.66 8.19
C ASP A 619 21.30 -0.67 7.97
N ARG A 620 20.87 -1.01 6.74
CA ARG A 620 20.28 -2.35 6.53
C ARG A 620 21.35 -3.43 6.49
N LYS A 621 21.44 -4.17 7.60
CA LYS A 621 21.74 -5.61 7.53
C LYS A 621 20.54 -6.32 6.89
N SER A 622 20.50 -6.38 5.57
CA SER A 622 19.78 -7.43 4.83
C SER A 622 20.79 -8.55 4.50
N PRO A 623 20.38 -9.82 4.47
CA PRO A 623 21.30 -10.94 4.30
C PRO A 623 21.86 -10.96 2.87
N CYS A 624 23.19 -11.04 2.78
CA CYS A 624 24.01 -11.15 1.57
C CYS A 624 23.96 -9.95 0.62
N PHE A 625 24.98 -9.09 0.65
CA PHE A 625 26.08 -9.06 -0.33
C PHE A 625 27.13 -8.07 0.20
N ASP A 626 28.32 -8.59 0.53
CA ASP A 626 29.47 -7.78 0.94
C ASP A 626 29.91 -6.88 -0.22
N PHE A 627 29.89 -5.57 0.00
CA PHE A 627 30.71 -4.64 -0.77
C PHE A 627 31.71 -3.98 0.18
N SER A 628 32.96 -4.40 0.06
CA SER A 628 34.10 -3.76 0.71
C SER A 628 34.26 -2.31 0.20
N PRO A 629 34.67 -1.36 1.06
CA PRO A 629 34.92 0.01 0.64
C PRO A 629 36.26 0.12 -0.10
N PHE A 630 36.27 0.75 -1.27
CA PHE A 630 37.49 1.23 -1.95
C PHE A 630 37.87 2.62 -1.42
N PRO A 631 39.14 3.07 -1.57
CA PRO A 631 39.94 3.59 -0.48
C PRO A 631 40.02 5.11 -0.49
N GLU A 632 40.44 5.65 0.64
CA GLU A 632 40.84 7.04 0.79
C GLU A 632 41.97 7.45 -0.16
N SER A 633 41.89 8.73 -0.54
CA SER A 633 42.96 9.65 -0.97
C SER A 633 43.53 9.54 -2.38
N GLN A 634 43.30 10.58 -3.18
CA GLN A 634 44.39 11.29 -3.84
C GLN A 634 44.01 12.72 -4.23
N GLU A 635 44.83 13.66 -3.77
CA GLU A 635 44.84 15.07 -4.12
C GLU A 635 44.99 15.26 -5.63
N LEU A 636 44.15 16.11 -6.22
CA LEU A 636 44.42 16.75 -7.51
C LEU A 636 44.08 18.23 -7.40
N GLY A 637 45.12 19.04 -7.24
CA GLY A 637 45.05 20.49 -7.34
C GLY A 637 44.92 20.95 -8.80
N GLY A 638 44.09 21.96 -9.03
CA GLY A 638 43.95 22.67 -10.31
C GLY A 638 42.72 23.60 -10.30
N PRO A 639 42.79 24.80 -10.89
CA PRO A 639 42.16 26.00 -10.32
C PRO A 639 40.66 26.18 -10.64
N LEU A 640 39.97 26.74 -9.66
CA LEU A 640 38.62 27.30 -9.73
C LEU A 640 38.56 28.43 -10.78
N ILE A 641 37.74 28.23 -11.82
CA ILE A 641 37.27 29.32 -12.68
C ILE A 641 36.10 29.98 -11.95
N VAL A 642 36.38 31.15 -11.38
CA VAL A 642 35.40 32.07 -10.79
C VAL A 642 34.58 32.68 -11.93
N VAL A 643 33.32 32.28 -12.09
CA VAL A 643 32.35 33.05 -12.87
C VAL A 643 31.55 33.89 -11.88
N SER A 644 32.06 35.10 -11.66
CA SER A 644 31.38 36.20 -11.00
C SER A 644 30.20 36.66 -11.87
N ASN A 645 28.98 36.62 -11.34
CA ASN A 645 27.91 37.53 -11.75
C ASN A 645 27.02 37.86 -10.55
N VAL A 646 27.38 38.97 -9.91
CA VAL A 646 26.57 39.72 -8.94
C VAL A 646 26.06 40.96 -9.68
N ALA A 647 24.74 41.03 -9.87
CA ALA A 647 23.88 42.21 -10.07
C ALA A 647 22.58 41.68 -10.72
N ALA A 648 21.36 41.90 -10.23
CA ALA A 648 20.83 43.02 -9.50
C ALA A 648 19.66 42.59 -8.59
N ILE A 649 19.43 43.41 -7.57
CA ILE A 649 18.27 43.46 -6.67
C ILE A 649 16.99 43.78 -7.46
#